data_AF-A0A3E0MP57-F1
#
_entry.id   AF-A0A3E0MP57-F1
#
_cell.length_a   1.000
_cell.length_b   1.000
_cell.length_c   1.000
_cell.angle_alpha   90.00
_cell.angle_beta   90.00
_cell.angle_gamma   90.00
#
_symmetry.space_group_name_H-M   'P 1'
#
loop_
_entity.id
_entity.type
_entity.pdbx_description
1 polymer ?
#
loop_
_entity_poly.entity_id
_entity_poly.type
_entity_poly.pdbx_seq_one_letter_code
_entity_poly.pdbx_strand_id
1 'polypeptide(L)'
;MAINERLIHTAAGAAGDGTGNQEEGLILHLDANDVDSYDGDGSVWYDITNHEYTPAVNPAENFNTVAYTGTGASNSITGVGFQPDMIWIKNRDSVDNHYLLDSLRGKNGSTVFENLYPNLTNGQANDNAVTSLDSDGFTMQASGNGNASGTDFVAWCFKAGGVPSGSDKVSIDGTSYATMTEAGLTDGTEALDSLSVNTKLGFSIAKWSSSTALTTDTVAHGLGQPPELIIHKSTSLSRNWNVYSTGVGLSKNLHLNLTDGAATNEYWTVNANTFSIHDTSSSGNWVAYSFASKRGVSKVGSYIGSTGSVKVYTGFQPAFVMIKNADVSGDPWVMLDNKRPSGGGVRSYLYPSENYVENTGGGNRTGITFNADGFTLDDDDSHSANESGKKFIYLAFAAEKPSNLIDDTDLKLHIDIGNSSCYSGTGTTVNDLSSSNHTITTLAGVEAADFDKEVGNFLTVKENSNEGLTIADHADFDHDNGATYEGWVYLDPSGTSEETFFYRGESGTAKGLRIYWHSSYGWFPRDFNSSGTEIIDQNNIKTGITGYGRGKWYHLALTLSSASDATYKFYVDSVFIGSYTASTGSGQKSQSYGISLGKYGSGGTPDLQGAIGQFRFYKTVLTEDEILQNYRFTKNDYPNGFNASNTSNPPSFSTDHFQFDRVHITSGDQMIFGSSINSMLNNLTEYTFTAWYYPDNLNGRNTIFGVGHTTSNNVWALFRVRDNGNAEYSLNDSGTAKGATFTGASPSSTNDQWNFIAFTVSATGAATCRVNGTSYSPTYNSGSDVRKFSDVAFNTVTLGSLDRGSTGQFYDPFNGRIGQIRLYDKVLTNDEIDAIEALGR
;
A
#
# COMPACT_ATOMS: atom_id res chain seq x y z
N MET A 1 -26.25 1.83 -16.80
CA MET A 1 -25.10 1.80 -17.73
C MET A 1 -24.56 3.23 -17.84
N ALA A 2 -23.82 3.64 -16.81
CA ALA A 2 -23.04 4.88 -16.68
C ALA A 2 -22.42 4.88 -15.26
N ILE A 3 -21.47 3.97 -15.04
CA ILE A 3 -20.62 3.92 -13.85
C ILE A 3 -19.24 3.65 -14.44
N ASN A 4 -18.34 4.64 -14.35
CA ASN A 4 -16.86 4.57 -14.53
C ASN A 4 -16.20 5.92 -14.86
N GLU A 5 -16.93 7.04 -14.93
CA GLU A 5 -16.31 8.38 -15.12
C GLU A 5 -16.27 9.21 -13.83
N ARG A 6 -15.95 8.59 -12.69
CA ARG A 6 -15.69 9.32 -11.44
C ARG A 6 -14.24 9.13 -11.05
N LEU A 7 -13.43 10.17 -11.34
CA LEU A 7 -12.21 10.64 -10.66
C LEU A 7 -11.31 11.35 -11.69
N ILE A 8 -11.63 12.60 -12.01
CA ILE A 8 -10.65 13.57 -12.47
C ILE A 8 -10.56 14.62 -11.35
N HIS A 9 -9.65 14.41 -10.40
CA HIS A 9 -9.29 15.45 -9.43
C HIS A 9 -8.49 16.53 -10.17
N THR A 10 -9.18 17.61 -10.52
CA THR A 10 -8.55 18.87 -10.93
C THR A 10 -8.04 19.61 -9.70
N ALA A 11 -6.71 19.79 -9.65
CA ALA A 11 -5.94 20.81 -8.93
C ALA A 11 -6.03 20.89 -7.40
N ALA A 12 -4.91 20.61 -6.71
CA ALA A 12 -4.66 21.09 -5.36
C ALA A 12 -3.24 21.66 -5.20
N GLY A 13 -3.18 22.86 -4.61
CA GLY A 13 -2.02 23.73 -4.52
C GLY A 13 -0.97 23.35 -3.47
N ALA A 14 0.14 24.09 -3.56
CA ALA A 14 1.47 23.79 -3.06
C ALA A 14 1.71 23.75 -1.54
N ALA A 15 2.87 23.13 -1.23
CA ALA A 15 3.78 23.30 -0.10
C ALA A 15 3.50 22.50 1.19
N GLY A 16 4.24 21.39 1.32
CA GLY A 16 4.59 20.72 2.57
C GLY A 16 5.75 19.77 2.31
N ASP A 17 6.90 20.00 2.96
CA ASP A 17 8.12 19.18 2.86
C ASP A 17 7.95 17.82 3.59
N GLY A 18 6.96 17.02 3.17
CA GLY A 18 6.62 15.75 3.80
C GLY A 18 7.67 14.67 3.58
N THR A 19 8.56 14.48 4.55
CA THR A 19 9.35 13.25 4.69
C THR A 19 8.38 12.09 4.86
N GLY A 20 8.28 11.24 3.83
CA GLY A 20 7.28 10.19 3.71
C GLY A 20 7.00 9.39 4.98
N ASN A 21 5.70 9.10 5.21
CA ASN A 21 5.13 7.99 5.99
C ASN A 21 3.66 8.28 6.37
N GLN A 22 2.82 8.71 5.41
CA GLN A 22 1.39 8.99 5.67
C GLN A 22 0.58 7.78 6.17
N GLU A 23 1.15 6.58 6.05
CA GLU A 23 0.58 5.31 6.50
C GLU A 23 1.32 4.76 7.75
N GLU A 24 2.47 5.32 8.16
CA GLU A 24 3.19 4.81 9.32
C GLU A 24 2.43 5.12 10.61
N GLY A 25 2.18 4.06 11.37
CA GLY A 25 1.36 4.15 12.58
C GLY A 25 -0.11 4.42 12.29
N LEU A 26 -0.56 4.44 11.03
CA LEU A 26 -1.98 4.55 10.71
C LEU A 26 -2.70 3.29 11.20
N ILE A 27 -3.78 3.47 11.95
CA ILE A 27 -4.53 2.41 12.62
C ILE A 27 -6.04 2.49 12.39
N LEU A 28 -6.51 3.59 11.79
CA LEU A 28 -7.88 3.77 11.28
C LEU A 28 -7.83 4.78 10.14
N HIS A 29 -8.50 4.49 9.03
CA HIS A 29 -8.55 5.32 7.84
C HIS A 29 -9.90 5.14 7.18
N LEU A 30 -10.71 6.19 7.25
CA LEU A 30 -12.01 6.27 6.62
C LEU A 30 -11.96 7.42 5.62
N ASP A 31 -12.25 7.16 4.35
CA ASP A 31 -12.23 8.16 3.29
C ASP A 31 -13.45 8.04 2.39
N ALA A 32 -14.42 8.94 2.52
CA ALA A 32 -15.65 8.90 1.76
C ALA A 32 -15.45 9.10 0.24
N ASN A 33 -14.26 9.55 -0.18
CA ASN A 33 -13.87 9.65 -1.59
C ASN A 33 -13.24 8.36 -2.13
N ASP A 34 -12.91 7.40 -1.27
CA ASP A 34 -12.29 6.15 -1.64
C ASP A 34 -13.37 5.08 -1.78
N VAL A 35 -13.50 4.50 -2.97
CA VAL A 35 -14.52 3.49 -3.28
C VAL A 35 -14.35 2.22 -2.43
N ASP A 36 -13.13 1.96 -1.97
CA ASP A 36 -12.82 0.84 -1.08
C ASP A 36 -13.25 1.14 0.37
N SER A 37 -13.42 2.42 0.71
CA SER A 37 -13.89 2.88 2.03
C SER A 37 -15.40 3.12 2.03
N TYR A 38 -15.97 3.58 0.92
CA TYR A 38 -17.42 3.70 0.75
C TYR A 38 -17.85 3.53 -0.72
N ASP A 39 -18.79 2.62 -0.97
CA ASP A 39 -19.24 2.19 -2.29
C ASP A 39 -20.34 3.05 -2.93
N GLY A 40 -20.91 3.99 -2.18
CA GLY A 40 -21.97 4.88 -2.67
C GLY A 40 -23.40 4.46 -2.31
N ASP A 41 -23.59 3.27 -1.73
CA ASP A 41 -24.92 2.74 -1.40
C ASP A 41 -25.03 2.08 0.00
N GLY A 42 -23.90 1.98 0.72
CA GLY A 42 -23.81 1.26 1.98
C GLY A 42 -24.30 1.99 3.24
N SER A 43 -24.65 1.17 4.23
CA SER A 43 -24.90 1.60 5.61
C SER A 43 -23.63 1.55 6.49
N VAL A 44 -22.46 1.44 5.85
CA VAL A 44 -21.17 1.14 6.47
C VAL A 44 -20.09 2.00 5.81
N TRP A 45 -19.18 2.56 6.61
CA TRP A 45 -17.93 3.19 6.17
C TRP A 45 -16.79 2.25 6.52
N TYR A 46 -16.17 1.66 5.51
CA TYR A 46 -15.11 0.67 5.65
C TYR A 46 -13.78 1.33 5.97
N ASP A 47 -13.08 0.76 6.95
CA ASP A 47 -11.72 1.17 7.27
C ASP A 47 -10.74 0.56 6.28
N ILE A 48 -10.05 1.44 5.57
CA ILE A 48 -9.10 1.10 4.51
C ILE A 48 -7.64 1.15 4.96
N THR A 49 -7.36 1.26 6.27
CA THR A 49 -5.98 1.30 6.80
C THR A 49 -5.13 0.12 6.32
N ASN A 50 -5.75 -1.06 6.22
CA ASN A 50 -5.07 -2.30 5.82
C ASN A 50 -5.41 -2.73 4.39
N HIS A 51 -6.08 -1.87 3.62
CA HIS A 51 -6.37 -2.15 2.22
C HIS A 51 -5.15 -1.76 1.40
N GLU A 52 -4.65 -2.66 0.54
CA GLU A 52 -3.74 -2.20 -0.52
C GLU A 52 -4.61 -1.41 -1.47
N TYR A 53 -4.50 -0.09 -1.33
CA TYR A 53 -5.19 0.87 -2.17
C TYR A 53 -5.16 0.36 -3.60
N THR A 54 -6.33 0.10 -4.19
CA THR A 54 -6.39 -0.25 -5.61
C THR A 54 -6.30 1.05 -6.38
N PRO A 55 -5.14 1.41 -6.94
CA PRO A 55 -5.10 2.62 -7.76
C PRO A 55 -6.11 2.46 -8.90
N ALA A 56 -6.86 3.53 -9.20
CA ALA A 56 -7.69 3.60 -10.40
C ALA A 56 -6.87 3.41 -11.70
N VAL A 57 -5.54 3.46 -11.58
CA VAL A 57 -4.54 3.28 -12.63
C VAL A 57 -3.81 1.96 -12.40
N ASN A 58 -3.75 1.09 -13.41
CA ASN A 58 -2.86 -0.07 -13.37
C ASN A 58 -1.38 0.39 -13.43
N PRO A 59 -0.56 0.15 -12.39
CA PRO A 59 0.85 0.57 -12.38
C PRO A 59 1.66 -0.03 -13.54
N ALA A 60 1.35 -1.28 -13.92
CA ALA A 60 2.06 -2.01 -14.96
C ALA A 60 1.91 -1.41 -16.36
N GLU A 61 0.87 -0.60 -16.59
CA GLU A 61 0.66 0.12 -17.86
C GLU A 61 1.50 1.40 -17.97
N ASN A 62 2.24 1.75 -16.91
CA ASN A 62 2.96 3.03 -16.80
C ASN A 62 4.45 2.86 -16.45
N PHE A 63 4.79 1.83 -15.68
CA PHE A 63 6.16 1.46 -15.38
C PHE A 63 6.31 -0.06 -15.41
N ASN A 64 7.38 -0.56 -16.03
CA ASN A 64 7.72 -1.98 -15.98
C ASN A 64 9.22 -2.22 -16.12
N THR A 65 9.68 -3.32 -15.54
CA THR A 65 11.07 -3.79 -15.66
C THR A 65 11.10 -5.05 -16.52
N VAL A 66 12.01 -5.11 -17.47
CA VAL A 66 12.23 -6.31 -18.30
C VAL A 66 13.69 -6.72 -18.27
N ALA A 67 13.94 -8.03 -18.10
CA ALA A 67 15.26 -8.63 -18.26
C ALA A 67 15.32 -9.36 -19.61
N TYR A 68 16.44 -9.24 -20.31
CA TYR A 68 16.61 -9.88 -21.62
C TYR A 68 18.07 -10.24 -21.89
N THR A 69 18.30 -11.23 -22.75
CA THR A 69 19.62 -11.59 -23.24
C THR A 69 19.84 -10.97 -24.62
N GLY A 70 20.98 -10.31 -24.80
CA GLY A 70 21.36 -9.73 -26.08
C GLY A 70 21.65 -10.79 -27.13
N THR A 71 21.31 -10.52 -28.38
CA THR A 71 21.46 -11.49 -29.49
C THR A 71 22.59 -11.15 -30.45
N GLY A 72 23.08 -9.90 -30.43
CA GLY A 72 24.00 -9.36 -31.44
C GLY A 72 23.33 -9.05 -32.79
N ALA A 73 22.09 -9.48 -33.01
CA ALA A 73 21.24 -9.16 -34.16
C ALA A 73 20.12 -8.20 -33.74
N SER A 74 19.24 -7.76 -34.64
CA SER A 74 18.07 -6.98 -34.22
C SER A 74 17.24 -7.79 -33.21
N ASN A 75 16.83 -7.14 -32.12
CA ASN A 75 16.21 -7.81 -30.98
C ASN A 75 15.02 -7.00 -30.48
N SER A 76 13.80 -7.52 -30.64
CA SER A 76 12.59 -6.88 -30.12
C SER A 76 12.35 -7.35 -28.69
N ILE A 77 12.37 -6.40 -27.76
CA ILE A 77 12.17 -6.63 -26.34
C ILE A 77 10.70 -6.32 -26.03
N THR A 78 9.93 -7.36 -25.76
CA THR A 78 8.48 -7.31 -25.49
C THR A 78 8.15 -7.64 -24.04
N GLY A 79 6.87 -7.59 -23.65
CA GLY A 79 6.42 -7.84 -22.29
C GLY A 79 6.55 -6.63 -21.35
N VAL A 80 6.70 -5.44 -21.93
CA VAL A 80 6.67 -4.17 -21.19
C VAL A 80 5.23 -3.79 -20.86
N GLY A 81 4.26 -4.12 -21.72
CA GLY A 81 2.83 -3.83 -21.58
C GLY A 81 2.41 -2.48 -22.16
N PHE A 82 3.36 -1.66 -22.61
CA PHE A 82 3.09 -0.33 -23.17
C PHE A 82 4.26 0.15 -24.04
N GLN A 83 4.03 1.23 -24.81
CA GLN A 83 5.09 1.98 -25.49
C GLN A 83 5.81 2.89 -24.49
N PRO A 84 7.11 2.67 -24.21
CA PRO A 84 7.86 3.49 -23.27
C PRO A 84 8.23 4.85 -23.88
N ASP A 85 8.29 5.87 -23.03
CA ASP A 85 8.83 7.20 -23.36
C ASP A 85 10.23 7.41 -22.80
N MET A 86 10.62 6.71 -21.75
CA MET A 86 12.00 6.67 -21.25
C MET A 86 12.40 5.22 -21.01
N ILE A 87 13.61 4.86 -21.43
CA ILE A 87 14.20 3.53 -21.20
C ILE A 87 15.58 3.71 -20.58
N TRP A 88 15.80 3.04 -19.45
CA TRP A 88 17.09 2.94 -18.79
C TRP A 88 17.60 1.50 -18.85
N ILE A 89 18.69 1.26 -19.59
CA ILE A 89 19.27 -0.06 -19.81
C ILE A 89 20.60 -0.21 -19.04
N LYS A 90 20.84 -1.41 -18.49
CA LYS A 90 22.13 -1.80 -17.92
C LYS A 90 22.49 -3.26 -18.22
N ASN A 91 23.74 -3.47 -18.60
CA ASN A 91 24.43 -4.74 -18.68
C ASN A 91 24.64 -5.35 -17.29
N ARG A 92 24.24 -6.61 -17.10
CA ARG A 92 24.28 -7.30 -15.81
C ARG A 92 25.52 -8.16 -15.62
N ASP A 93 26.17 -8.59 -16.70
CA ASP A 93 27.22 -9.63 -16.65
C ASP A 93 28.64 -9.09 -16.90
N SER A 94 28.79 -7.81 -17.24
CA SER A 94 30.08 -7.19 -17.54
C SER A 94 30.16 -5.72 -17.12
N VAL A 95 31.39 -5.24 -16.95
CA VAL A 95 31.67 -3.84 -16.59
C VAL A 95 31.38 -2.97 -17.82
N ASP A 96 30.28 -2.25 -17.77
CA ASP A 96 29.77 -1.46 -18.89
C ASP A 96 28.86 -0.34 -18.38
N ASN A 97 28.79 0.75 -19.14
CA ASN A 97 28.05 1.95 -18.75
C ASN A 97 26.53 1.72 -18.78
N HIS A 98 25.80 2.57 -18.07
CA HIS A 98 24.35 2.65 -18.19
C HIS A 98 23.96 3.48 -19.40
N TYR A 99 22.74 3.26 -19.87
CA TYR A 99 22.19 3.89 -21.06
C TYR A 99 20.79 4.42 -20.80
N LEU A 100 20.56 5.72 -20.98
CA LEU A 100 19.25 6.34 -20.81
C LEU A 100 18.83 7.11 -22.06
N LEU A 101 17.70 6.73 -22.63
CA LEU A 101 17.09 7.41 -23.77
C LEU A 101 15.65 7.82 -23.45
N ASP A 102 15.14 8.78 -24.21
CA ASP A 102 13.73 9.14 -24.18
C ASP A 102 13.18 9.54 -25.54
N SER A 103 11.84 9.56 -25.61
CA SER A 103 11.06 9.80 -26.81
C SER A 103 11.17 11.24 -27.33
N LEU A 104 11.43 12.23 -26.45
CA LEU A 104 11.53 13.65 -26.82
C LEU A 104 12.88 14.03 -27.42
N ARG A 105 13.98 13.41 -26.98
CA ARG A 105 15.28 13.53 -27.67
C ARG A 105 15.24 12.83 -29.02
N GLY A 106 14.65 11.63 -29.05
CA GLY A 106 14.41 10.90 -30.30
C GLY A 106 15.71 10.52 -31.02
N LYS A 107 15.64 10.39 -32.35
CA LYS A 107 16.78 9.94 -33.18
C LYS A 107 17.60 11.06 -33.79
N ASN A 108 17.10 12.29 -33.83
CA ASN A 108 17.77 13.47 -34.39
C ASN A 108 18.52 13.25 -35.73
N GLY A 109 17.87 12.56 -36.68
CA GLY A 109 18.45 12.23 -38.00
C GLY A 109 19.33 10.97 -38.06
N SER A 110 19.52 10.28 -36.93
CA SER A 110 20.15 8.96 -36.83
C SER A 110 19.16 7.82 -37.07
N THR A 111 19.67 6.59 -37.22
CA THR A 111 18.87 5.36 -37.24
C THR A 111 18.50 4.87 -35.84
N VAL A 112 19.20 5.35 -34.82
CA VAL A 112 19.05 5.00 -33.41
C VAL A 112 18.71 6.21 -32.55
N PHE A 113 18.13 5.97 -31.37
CA PHE A 113 17.84 7.02 -30.40
C PHE A 113 19.11 7.62 -29.78
N GLU A 114 19.07 8.92 -29.51
CA GLU A 114 20.08 9.60 -28.69
C GLU A 114 20.07 9.05 -27.26
N ASN A 115 21.25 8.79 -26.72
CA ASN A 115 21.41 8.26 -25.37
C ASN A 115 22.25 9.18 -24.49
N LEU A 116 21.98 9.11 -23.19
CA LEU A 116 22.79 9.67 -22.12
C LEU A 116 23.37 8.53 -21.27
N TYR A 117 24.38 8.87 -20.48
CA TYR A 117 25.11 7.95 -19.62
C TYR A 117 24.92 8.36 -18.15
N PRO A 118 24.02 7.68 -17.41
CA PRO A 118 23.72 8.01 -16.01
C PRO A 118 24.93 8.05 -15.07
N ASN A 119 26.01 7.33 -15.41
CA ASN A 119 27.25 7.27 -14.63
C ASN A 119 28.37 8.20 -15.15
N LEU A 120 28.13 9.02 -16.18
CA LEU A 120 29.13 9.92 -16.77
C LEU A 120 28.64 11.37 -16.85
N THR A 121 29.58 12.29 -17.12
CA THR A 121 29.28 13.72 -17.30
C THR A 121 28.99 14.09 -18.76
N ASN A 122 29.31 13.24 -19.73
CA ASN A 122 29.21 13.53 -21.15
C ASN A 122 27.82 14.06 -21.56
N GLY A 123 27.79 14.85 -22.64
CA GLY A 123 26.55 15.15 -23.34
C GLY A 123 25.94 13.92 -24.00
N GLN A 124 24.82 14.10 -24.69
CA GLN A 124 24.16 13.02 -25.41
C GLN A 124 25.03 12.49 -26.56
N ALA A 125 24.88 11.21 -26.87
CA ALA A 125 25.58 10.53 -27.96
C ALA A 125 24.60 9.65 -28.76
N ASN A 126 25.08 9.06 -29.86
CA ASN A 126 24.32 8.16 -30.74
C ASN A 126 24.95 6.76 -30.74
N ASP A 127 25.38 6.29 -29.57
CA ASP A 127 26.25 5.12 -29.45
C ASP A 127 25.47 3.84 -29.11
N ASN A 128 24.14 3.92 -29.04
CA ASN A 128 23.27 2.86 -28.54
C ASN A 128 22.34 2.23 -29.56
N ALA A 129 21.78 1.08 -29.16
CA ALA A 129 21.10 0.18 -30.05
C ALA A 129 19.61 0.44 -30.29
N VAL A 130 18.87 1.25 -29.50
CA VAL A 130 17.41 1.29 -29.70
C VAL A 130 17.04 1.96 -31.02
N THR A 131 16.31 1.24 -31.87
CA THR A 131 15.83 1.67 -33.18
C THR A 131 14.36 2.04 -33.19
N SER A 132 13.56 1.54 -32.26
CA SER A 132 12.14 1.88 -32.15
C SER A 132 11.64 1.73 -30.72
N LEU A 133 10.65 2.55 -30.39
CA LEU A 133 9.79 2.40 -29.23
C LEU A 133 8.50 1.80 -29.77
N ASP A 134 8.22 0.57 -29.40
CA ASP A 134 7.15 -0.26 -29.96
C ASP A 134 5.94 -0.25 -29.01
N SER A 135 4.76 -0.71 -29.44
CA SER A 135 3.55 -0.67 -28.60
C SER A 135 3.65 -1.48 -27.31
N ASP A 136 4.54 -2.47 -27.29
CA ASP A 136 4.86 -3.33 -26.16
C ASP A 136 6.39 -3.42 -26.03
N GLY A 137 7.04 -2.30 -25.69
CA GLY A 137 8.49 -2.25 -25.45
C GLY A 137 9.30 -1.56 -26.54
N PHE A 138 10.39 -2.18 -27.00
CA PHE A 138 11.37 -1.52 -27.87
C PHE A 138 12.22 -2.51 -28.66
N THR A 139 12.80 -2.05 -29.77
CA THR A 139 13.69 -2.87 -30.60
C THR A 139 15.12 -2.33 -30.56
N MET A 140 16.06 -3.25 -30.33
CA MET A 140 17.51 -3.02 -30.40
C MET A 140 18.05 -3.32 -31.81
N GLN A 141 19.09 -2.58 -32.22
CA GLN A 141 19.86 -2.78 -33.44
C GLN A 141 20.83 -3.95 -33.32
N ALA A 142 21.27 -4.46 -34.45
CA ALA A 142 22.35 -5.43 -34.53
C ALA A 142 23.69 -4.80 -34.09
N SER A 143 24.46 -5.50 -33.26
CA SER A 143 25.80 -5.07 -32.78
C SER A 143 25.83 -3.73 -32.00
N GLY A 144 24.71 -3.29 -31.43
CA GLY A 144 24.68 -2.09 -30.60
C GLY A 144 24.99 -2.35 -29.13
N ASN A 145 25.51 -1.32 -28.46
CA ASN A 145 25.69 -1.28 -27.01
C ASN A 145 24.32 -1.49 -26.32
N GLY A 146 24.25 -2.48 -25.42
CA GLY A 146 22.99 -2.96 -24.84
C GLY A 146 22.41 -4.24 -25.49
N ASN A 147 23.00 -4.79 -26.55
CA ASN A 147 22.50 -5.98 -27.23
C ASN A 147 23.63 -6.93 -27.68
N ALA A 148 24.71 -6.98 -26.89
CA ALA A 148 25.82 -7.90 -27.12
C ALA A 148 25.35 -9.37 -27.01
N SER A 149 25.79 -10.22 -27.94
CA SER A 149 25.33 -11.60 -28.03
C SER A 149 25.69 -12.41 -26.77
N GLY A 150 24.69 -13.02 -26.14
CA GLY A 150 24.85 -13.85 -24.95
C GLY A 150 25.12 -13.08 -23.65
N THR A 151 24.88 -11.77 -23.63
CA THR A 151 25.01 -10.93 -22.43
C THR A 151 23.62 -10.61 -21.86
N ASP A 152 23.43 -10.71 -20.54
CA ASP A 152 22.18 -10.36 -19.91
C ASP A 152 22.10 -8.86 -19.58
N PHE A 153 20.91 -8.30 -19.80
CA PHE A 153 20.58 -6.90 -19.58
C PHE A 153 19.29 -6.78 -18.77
N VAL A 154 19.13 -5.62 -18.14
CA VAL A 154 17.85 -5.15 -17.59
C VAL A 154 17.50 -3.81 -18.20
N ALA A 155 16.21 -3.58 -18.42
CA ALA A 155 15.66 -2.28 -18.80
C ALA A 155 14.52 -1.87 -17.87
N TRP A 156 14.60 -0.66 -17.32
CA TRP A 156 13.49 0.00 -16.62
C TRP A 156 12.80 0.96 -17.58
N CYS A 157 11.53 0.69 -17.85
CA CYS A 157 10.74 1.36 -18.87
C CYS A 157 9.67 2.23 -18.21
N PHE A 158 9.58 3.50 -18.66
CA PHE A 158 8.67 4.49 -18.10
C PHE A 158 7.80 5.07 -19.21
N LYS A 159 6.50 5.18 -18.95
CA LYS A 159 5.55 5.86 -19.82
C LYS A 159 5.38 7.31 -19.37
N ALA A 160 5.55 8.24 -20.30
CA ALA A 160 5.22 9.65 -20.11
C ALA A 160 3.92 9.94 -20.88
N GLY A 161 3.79 11.13 -21.45
CA GLY A 161 2.64 11.51 -22.27
C GLY A 161 2.76 11.17 -23.75
N GLY A 162 3.85 10.52 -24.21
CA GLY A 162 4.16 10.38 -25.64
C GLY A 162 4.93 11.58 -26.23
N VAL A 163 5.33 11.45 -27.50
CA VAL A 163 5.91 12.54 -28.29
C VAL A 163 4.78 13.44 -28.82
N PRO A 164 4.84 14.77 -28.63
CA PRO A 164 3.88 15.69 -29.24
C PRO A 164 3.80 15.52 -30.78
N SER A 165 2.57 15.54 -31.31
CA SER A 165 2.32 15.32 -32.74
C SER A 165 2.61 16.55 -33.60
N GLY A 166 3.31 16.37 -34.72
CA GLY A 166 3.50 17.44 -35.70
C GLY A 166 4.30 18.63 -35.13
N SER A 167 3.67 19.80 -35.05
CA SER A 167 4.27 21.02 -34.48
C SER A 167 3.88 21.27 -33.02
N ASP A 168 3.16 20.33 -32.40
CA ASP A 168 2.72 20.46 -31.02
C ASP A 168 3.92 20.43 -30.06
N LYS A 169 3.76 21.07 -28.91
CA LYS A 169 4.82 21.17 -27.90
C LYS A 169 4.57 20.29 -26.69
N VAL A 170 3.32 19.95 -26.41
CA VAL A 170 2.94 19.28 -25.16
C VAL A 170 2.20 18.00 -25.49
N SER A 171 2.48 16.93 -24.76
CA SER A 171 1.69 15.71 -24.76
C SER A 171 1.35 15.31 -23.34
N ILE A 172 0.07 15.15 -23.03
CA ILE A 172 -0.43 14.72 -21.71
C ILE A 172 -1.22 13.43 -21.91
N ASP A 173 -0.78 12.34 -21.29
CA ASP A 173 -1.42 11.03 -21.34
C ASP A 173 -1.79 10.56 -22.77
N GLY A 174 -0.92 10.86 -23.75
CA GLY A 174 -1.09 10.52 -25.17
C GLY A 174 -1.83 11.57 -26.01
N THR A 175 -2.30 12.66 -25.41
CA THR A 175 -2.99 13.75 -26.13
C THR A 175 -2.05 14.92 -26.37
N SER A 176 -1.87 15.32 -27.63
CA SER A 176 -1.00 16.44 -28.02
C SER A 176 -1.72 17.79 -28.00
N TYR A 177 -1.00 18.85 -27.64
CA TYR A 177 -1.46 20.24 -27.60
C TYR A 177 -0.41 21.18 -28.17
N ALA A 178 -0.84 22.21 -28.91
CA ALA A 178 0.09 23.11 -29.59
C ALA A 178 0.91 23.96 -28.60
N THR A 179 0.31 24.33 -27.47
CA THR A 179 0.93 25.20 -26.46
C THR A 179 0.63 24.74 -25.04
N MET A 180 1.43 25.21 -24.07
CA MET A 180 1.20 24.99 -22.64
C MET A 180 -0.20 25.47 -22.21
N THR A 181 -0.62 26.65 -22.68
CA THR A 181 -1.93 27.23 -22.34
C THR A 181 -3.09 26.39 -22.87
N GLU A 182 -2.99 25.86 -24.09
CA GLU A 182 -4.02 24.95 -24.64
C GLU A 182 -4.11 23.63 -23.87
N ALA A 183 -2.99 23.16 -23.31
CA ALA A 183 -2.94 22.01 -22.41
C ALA A 183 -3.42 22.33 -20.98
N GLY A 184 -3.83 23.57 -20.70
CA GLY A 184 -4.23 24.01 -19.35
C GLY A 184 -3.07 24.18 -18.37
N LEU A 185 -1.83 24.30 -18.87
CA LEU A 185 -0.62 24.43 -18.07
C LEU A 185 -0.10 25.87 -18.02
N THR A 186 0.59 26.19 -16.94
CA THR A 186 1.34 27.46 -16.81
C THR A 186 2.75 27.28 -17.36
N ASP A 187 3.19 28.22 -18.18
CA ASP A 187 4.54 28.21 -18.76
C ASP A 187 5.60 28.71 -17.77
N GLY A 188 6.84 28.32 -18.00
CA GLY A 188 8.01 28.89 -17.35
C GLY A 188 8.47 30.17 -18.05
N THR A 189 9.58 30.74 -17.57
CA THR A 189 10.27 31.81 -18.32
C THR A 189 11.12 31.25 -19.45
N GLU A 190 11.60 29.99 -19.34
CA GLU A 190 12.20 29.27 -20.45
C GLU A 190 11.13 28.59 -21.29
N ALA A 191 11.11 28.89 -22.59
CA ALA A 191 10.25 28.20 -23.53
C ALA A 191 10.73 26.75 -23.72
N LEU A 192 9.82 25.80 -23.50
CA LEU A 192 10.10 24.39 -23.81
C LEU A 192 10.16 24.14 -25.33
N ASP A 193 11.06 23.25 -25.72
CA ASP A 193 11.06 22.63 -27.04
C ASP A 193 9.94 21.60 -27.11
N SER A 194 9.81 20.79 -26.06
CA SER A 194 8.72 19.81 -25.91
C SER A 194 8.54 19.34 -24.46
N LEU A 195 7.32 18.94 -24.11
CA LEU A 195 6.93 18.41 -22.81
C LEU A 195 6.07 17.15 -22.97
N SER A 196 6.38 16.11 -22.21
CA SER A 196 5.62 14.86 -22.15
C SER A 196 5.23 14.56 -20.71
N VAL A 197 3.95 14.40 -20.42
CA VAL A 197 3.40 14.27 -19.06
C VAL A 197 2.55 13.01 -18.95
N ASN A 198 2.86 12.16 -17.97
CA ASN A 198 1.99 11.10 -17.50
C ASN A 198 1.41 11.48 -16.14
N THR A 199 0.14 11.86 -16.12
CA THR A 199 -0.54 12.25 -14.87
C THR A 199 -0.83 11.06 -13.97
N LYS A 200 -0.95 9.87 -14.56
CA LYS A 200 -1.23 8.59 -13.87
C LYS A 200 -0.02 8.06 -13.10
N LEU A 201 1.18 8.20 -13.66
CA LEU A 201 2.45 7.84 -13.00
C LEU A 201 3.00 8.97 -12.12
N GLY A 202 2.57 10.21 -12.38
CA GLY A 202 3.18 11.40 -11.80
C GLY A 202 4.57 11.66 -12.36
N PHE A 203 4.77 11.44 -13.66
CA PHE A 203 6.06 11.51 -14.33
C PHE A 203 6.01 12.47 -15.52
N SER A 204 7.04 13.29 -15.70
CA SER A 204 7.18 14.09 -16.91
C SER A 204 8.62 14.19 -17.42
N ILE A 205 8.72 14.42 -18.74
CA ILE A 205 9.96 14.68 -19.47
C ILE A 205 9.85 16.06 -20.08
N ALA A 206 10.73 16.98 -19.68
CA ALA A 206 10.83 18.32 -20.25
C ALA A 206 12.15 18.48 -21.01
N LYS A 207 12.09 19.04 -22.23
CA LYS A 207 13.26 19.32 -23.07
C LYS A 207 13.24 20.78 -23.49
N TRP A 208 14.38 21.46 -23.36
CA TRP A 208 14.53 22.85 -23.77
C TRP A 208 15.98 23.19 -24.13
N SER A 209 16.12 24.33 -24.80
CA SER A 209 17.40 24.93 -25.14
C SER A 209 17.47 26.29 -24.47
N SER A 210 18.44 26.48 -23.57
CA SER A 210 18.63 27.78 -22.89
C SER A 210 19.74 28.57 -23.56
N SER A 211 19.50 29.87 -23.76
CA SER A 211 20.47 30.81 -24.34
C SER A 211 21.25 31.60 -23.28
N THR A 212 20.86 31.47 -22.00
CA THR A 212 21.45 32.15 -20.84
C THR A 212 21.70 31.15 -19.72
N ALA A 213 22.37 31.60 -18.66
CA ALA A 213 22.53 30.77 -17.48
C ALA A 213 21.24 30.76 -16.66
N LEU A 214 20.79 29.57 -16.25
CA LEU A 214 19.59 29.34 -15.46
C LEU A 214 19.81 29.85 -14.04
N THR A 215 19.68 31.16 -13.84
CA THR A 215 19.92 31.81 -12.53
C THR A 215 18.64 32.34 -11.88
N THR A 216 17.60 32.58 -12.67
CA THR A 216 16.22 32.88 -12.22
C THR A 216 15.17 32.22 -13.10
N ASP A 217 15.61 31.55 -14.16
CA ASP A 217 14.73 31.08 -15.20
C ASP A 217 14.00 29.82 -14.73
N THR A 218 12.71 29.76 -15.02
CA THR A 218 11.81 28.69 -14.60
C THR A 218 11.41 27.85 -15.79
N VAL A 219 11.33 26.54 -15.57
CA VAL A 219 11.02 25.52 -16.57
C VAL A 219 9.72 24.84 -16.13
N ALA A 220 8.77 24.73 -17.04
CA ALA A 220 7.52 24.03 -16.75
C ALA A 220 7.71 22.51 -16.71
N HIS A 221 6.98 21.83 -15.82
CA HIS A 221 7.02 20.36 -15.70
C HIS A 221 5.65 19.69 -15.89
N GLY A 222 4.54 20.44 -15.84
CA GLY A 222 3.20 19.97 -16.23
C GLY A 222 2.50 18.99 -15.28
N LEU A 223 3.05 18.72 -14.10
CA LEU A 223 2.50 17.69 -13.19
C LEU A 223 1.26 18.14 -12.41
N GLY A 224 0.97 19.44 -12.35
CA GLY A 224 -0.16 20.00 -11.58
C GLY A 224 0.06 20.04 -10.06
N GLN A 225 1.13 19.44 -9.56
CA GLN A 225 1.63 19.53 -8.20
C GLN A 225 3.17 19.62 -8.21
N PRO A 226 3.81 20.15 -7.14
CA PRO A 226 5.27 20.23 -7.09
C PRO A 226 5.89 18.83 -7.24
N PRO A 227 6.84 18.63 -8.18
CA PRO A 227 7.63 17.41 -8.23
C PRO A 227 8.36 17.20 -6.91
N GLU A 228 8.41 15.97 -6.44
CA GLU A 228 9.10 15.58 -5.21
C GLU A 228 10.52 15.08 -5.48
N LEU A 229 10.81 14.70 -6.73
CA LEU A 229 12.15 14.39 -7.22
C LEU A 229 12.31 14.88 -8.67
N ILE A 230 13.43 15.55 -8.96
CA ILE A 230 13.75 16.02 -10.32
C ILE A 230 15.17 15.59 -10.64
N ILE A 231 15.37 14.94 -11.79
CA ILE A 231 16.69 14.62 -12.35
C ILE A 231 16.91 15.52 -13.56
N HIS A 232 17.97 16.31 -13.55
CA HIS A 232 18.28 17.32 -14.55
C HIS A 232 19.66 17.10 -15.18
N LYS A 233 19.74 17.13 -16.52
CA LYS A 233 20.99 16.87 -17.24
C LYS A 233 21.15 17.73 -18.48
N SER A 234 22.36 18.25 -18.67
CA SER A 234 22.74 18.86 -19.95
C SER A 234 22.98 17.77 -21.01
N THR A 235 22.38 17.96 -22.17
CA THR A 235 22.56 17.09 -23.34
C THR A 235 23.66 17.60 -24.27
N SER A 236 24.03 18.88 -24.20
CA SER A 236 25.06 19.47 -25.07
C SER A 236 26.40 19.73 -24.39
N LEU A 237 26.48 19.59 -23.06
CA LEU A 237 27.67 19.93 -22.27
C LEU A 237 28.11 18.75 -21.38
N SER A 238 29.41 18.72 -21.06
CA SER A 238 29.98 17.78 -20.09
C SER A 238 29.70 18.25 -18.66
N ARG A 239 28.69 17.69 -18.01
CA ARG A 239 28.21 18.06 -16.66
C ARG A 239 27.63 16.89 -15.88
N ASN A 240 27.67 17.00 -14.56
CA ASN A 240 26.96 16.08 -13.67
C ASN A 240 25.44 16.14 -13.86
N TRP A 241 24.78 15.10 -13.37
CA TRP A 241 23.33 14.95 -13.32
C TRP A 241 22.81 15.51 -12.01
N ASN A 242 22.17 16.67 -12.03
CA ASN A 242 21.66 17.31 -10.82
C ASN A 242 20.36 16.65 -10.37
N VAL A 243 20.21 16.45 -9.07
CA VAL A 243 19.05 15.78 -8.46
C VAL A 243 18.51 16.61 -7.29
N TYR A 244 17.24 16.98 -7.42
CA TYR A 244 16.43 17.49 -6.32
C TYR A 244 15.60 16.38 -5.69
N SER A 245 15.40 16.45 -4.38
CA SER A 245 14.33 15.72 -3.69
C SER A 245 13.80 16.50 -2.49
N THR A 246 12.50 16.41 -2.22
CA THR A 246 11.87 16.99 -1.02
C THR A 246 12.52 16.51 0.28
N GLY A 247 12.95 15.24 0.35
CA GLY A 247 13.64 14.69 1.52
C GLY A 247 14.97 15.39 1.86
N VAL A 248 15.59 16.03 0.87
CA VAL A 248 16.85 16.77 1.01
C VAL A 248 16.61 18.27 1.24
N GLY A 249 15.51 18.81 0.72
CA GLY A 249 15.11 20.21 0.80
C GLY A 249 15.65 21.06 -0.36
N LEU A 250 15.03 22.23 -0.57
CA LEU A 250 15.29 23.12 -1.72
C LEU A 250 16.69 23.77 -1.73
N SER A 251 17.35 23.89 -0.57
CA SER A 251 18.64 24.57 -0.42
C SER A 251 19.86 23.71 -0.76
N LYS A 252 19.64 22.48 -1.24
CA LYS A 252 20.67 21.50 -1.50
C LYS A 252 20.44 20.77 -2.83
N ASN A 253 21.51 20.20 -3.36
CA ASN A 253 21.54 19.38 -4.57
C ASN A 253 22.27 18.06 -4.32
N LEU A 254 21.87 17.01 -5.03
CA LEU A 254 22.56 15.72 -5.15
C LEU A 254 22.99 15.48 -6.59
N HIS A 255 23.85 14.50 -6.82
CA HIS A 255 24.19 14.07 -8.17
C HIS A 255 23.91 12.58 -8.42
N LEU A 256 23.28 12.26 -9.55
CA LEU A 256 22.98 10.86 -9.92
C LEU A 256 24.25 10.07 -10.25
N ASN A 257 25.22 10.73 -10.88
CA ASN A 257 26.44 10.11 -11.39
C ASN A 257 27.60 10.09 -10.39
N LEU A 258 27.36 10.45 -9.13
CA LEU A 258 28.38 10.50 -8.08
C LEU A 258 27.90 9.78 -6.81
N THR A 259 28.81 9.58 -5.88
CA THR A 259 28.56 9.00 -4.55
C THR A 259 28.52 10.06 -3.45
N ASP A 260 28.32 11.34 -3.80
CA ASP A 260 28.36 12.44 -2.85
C ASP A 260 27.11 12.54 -1.98
N GLY A 261 27.24 13.18 -0.83
CA GLY A 261 26.09 13.61 -0.01
C GLY A 261 25.56 14.95 -0.52
N ALA A 262 24.40 15.36 -0.01
CA ALA A 262 23.74 16.58 -0.45
C ALA A 262 24.56 17.84 -0.13
N ALA A 263 24.75 18.71 -1.12
CA ALA A 263 25.58 19.91 -1.04
C ALA A 263 24.77 21.20 -1.29
N THR A 264 25.23 22.34 -0.77
CA THR A 264 24.51 23.64 -0.82
C THR A 264 24.96 24.56 -1.96
N ASN A 265 25.87 24.12 -2.83
CA ASN A 265 26.46 24.97 -3.87
C ASN A 265 25.48 25.28 -5.02
N GLU A 266 24.50 24.41 -5.22
CA GLU A 266 23.41 24.53 -6.17
C GLU A 266 22.10 24.32 -5.39
N TYR A 267 21.07 25.09 -5.71
CA TYR A 267 19.79 25.05 -5.02
C TYR A 267 18.63 25.17 -6.02
N TRP A 268 17.45 24.82 -5.55
CA TRP A 268 16.26 24.64 -6.38
C TRP A 268 15.15 25.56 -5.92
N THR A 269 14.33 26.00 -6.88
CA THR A 269 12.97 26.49 -6.59
C THR A 269 12.00 25.54 -7.26
N VAL A 270 10.99 25.07 -6.54
CA VAL A 270 10.00 24.13 -7.06
C VAL A 270 8.62 24.55 -6.60
N ASN A 271 7.65 24.60 -7.51
CA ASN A 271 6.24 24.85 -7.21
C ASN A 271 5.35 23.93 -8.07
N ALA A 272 4.04 24.11 -8.01
CA ALA A 272 3.09 23.22 -8.70
C ALA A 272 3.15 23.25 -10.23
N ASN A 273 3.77 24.29 -10.81
CA ASN A 273 3.79 24.53 -12.25
C ASN A 273 5.21 24.46 -12.83
N THR A 274 6.19 25.00 -12.11
CA THR A 274 7.54 25.22 -12.60
C THR A 274 8.60 24.87 -11.57
N PHE A 275 9.81 24.60 -12.06
CA PHE A 275 11.02 24.52 -11.25
C PHE A 275 12.13 25.41 -11.82
N SER A 276 13.13 25.72 -11.01
CA SER A 276 14.41 26.29 -11.44
C SER A 276 15.54 25.59 -10.69
N ILE A 277 16.69 25.48 -11.35
CA ILE A 277 17.96 25.12 -10.70
C ILE A 277 18.87 26.33 -10.82
N HIS A 278 19.45 26.76 -9.71
CA HIS A 278 20.44 27.83 -9.70
C HIS A 278 21.81 27.27 -10.10
N ASP A 279 21.96 26.99 -11.38
CA ASP A 279 23.20 26.54 -12.00
C ASP A 279 23.80 27.72 -12.80
N THR A 280 24.94 28.24 -12.35
CA THR A 280 25.56 29.51 -12.79
C THR A 280 26.22 29.47 -14.18
N SER A 281 25.73 28.63 -15.07
CA SER A 281 26.47 28.19 -16.25
C SER A 281 25.71 28.37 -17.57
N SER A 282 26.48 28.64 -18.62
CA SER A 282 26.08 29.17 -19.92
C SER A 282 25.11 28.32 -20.75
N SER A 283 24.59 28.93 -21.83
CA SER A 283 23.71 28.36 -22.86
C SER A 283 23.99 26.90 -23.20
N GLY A 284 22.94 26.09 -23.25
CA GLY A 284 23.01 24.67 -23.58
C GLY A 284 21.63 24.04 -23.75
N ASN A 285 21.63 22.78 -24.16
CA ASN A 285 20.43 21.97 -24.29
C ASN A 285 20.29 21.09 -23.05
N TRP A 286 19.05 20.90 -22.60
CA TRP A 286 18.73 20.31 -21.31
C TRP A 286 17.55 19.35 -21.40
N VAL A 287 17.55 18.39 -20.47
CA VAL A 287 16.42 17.51 -20.20
C VAL A 287 16.20 17.41 -18.70
N ALA A 288 14.93 17.32 -18.30
CA ALA A 288 14.55 17.04 -16.92
C ALA A 288 13.51 15.91 -16.86
N TYR A 289 13.68 15.04 -15.87
CA TYR A 289 12.77 13.96 -15.50
C TYR A 289 12.19 14.28 -14.13
N SER A 290 10.90 14.59 -14.07
CA SER A 290 10.23 15.05 -12.85
C SER A 290 9.26 14.00 -12.35
N PHE A 291 9.27 13.73 -11.04
CA PHE A 291 8.45 12.72 -10.39
C PHE A 291 7.66 13.33 -9.23
N ALA A 292 6.38 13.02 -9.16
CA ALA A 292 5.48 13.31 -8.05
C ALA A 292 4.74 12.03 -7.66
N SER A 293 4.62 11.77 -6.36
CA SER A 293 3.94 10.57 -5.85
C SER A 293 2.50 10.49 -6.36
N LYS A 294 2.10 9.27 -6.72
CA LYS A 294 0.71 8.90 -7.01
C LYS A 294 0.37 7.70 -6.14
N ARG A 295 -0.65 7.86 -5.28
CA ARG A 295 -1.07 6.83 -4.32
C ARG A 295 -1.26 5.48 -5.05
N GLY A 296 -0.68 4.41 -4.51
CA GLY A 296 -0.72 3.07 -5.12
C GLY A 296 0.10 2.85 -6.39
N VAL A 297 0.73 3.89 -6.96
CA VAL A 297 1.41 3.80 -8.26
C VAL A 297 2.89 4.19 -8.17
N SER A 298 3.20 5.30 -7.51
CA SER A 298 4.57 5.81 -7.36
C SER A 298 4.74 6.54 -6.03
N LYS A 299 5.94 6.47 -5.45
CA LYS A 299 6.27 7.17 -4.21
C LYS A 299 7.67 7.73 -4.25
N VAL A 300 7.79 9.02 -3.97
CA VAL A 300 9.04 9.66 -3.55
C VAL A 300 8.96 9.85 -2.03
N GLY A 301 10.05 9.53 -1.33
CA GLY A 301 10.06 9.68 0.12
C GLY A 301 11.46 9.69 0.70
N SER A 302 11.51 9.69 2.04
CA SER A 302 12.75 9.60 2.80
C SER A 302 12.53 8.82 4.08
N TYR A 303 13.60 8.28 4.66
CA TYR A 303 13.60 7.61 5.95
C TYR A 303 14.92 7.84 6.68
N ILE A 304 14.95 7.53 7.97
CA ILE A 304 16.17 7.54 8.78
C ILE A 304 16.63 6.09 8.97
N GLY A 305 17.88 5.80 8.64
CA GLY A 305 18.47 4.48 8.87
C GLY A 305 18.61 4.16 10.35
N SER A 306 18.73 2.87 10.67
CA SER A 306 18.78 2.34 12.04
C SER A 306 19.91 1.33 12.20
N THR A 307 20.18 0.90 13.43
CA THR A 307 21.06 -0.25 13.72
C THR A 307 20.36 -1.60 13.56
N GLY A 308 19.07 -1.60 13.24
CA GLY A 308 18.28 -2.81 12.97
C GLY A 308 17.49 -2.65 11.67
N SER A 309 16.57 -3.58 11.42
CA SER A 309 15.72 -3.52 10.23
C SER A 309 14.90 -2.23 10.17
N VAL A 310 14.79 -1.63 9.00
CA VAL A 310 13.96 -0.43 8.75
C VAL A 310 12.82 -0.79 7.81
N LYS A 311 11.59 -0.64 8.29
CA LYS A 311 10.39 -0.75 7.47
C LYS A 311 10.05 0.62 6.87
N VAL A 312 9.92 0.67 5.55
CA VAL A 312 9.51 1.85 4.79
C VAL A 312 8.16 1.57 4.13
N TYR A 313 7.19 2.45 4.35
CA TYR A 313 5.84 2.32 3.81
C TYR A 313 5.70 3.13 2.52
N THR A 314 5.36 2.47 1.43
CA THR A 314 5.01 3.12 0.15
C THR A 314 3.52 3.05 -0.15
N GLY A 315 2.78 2.22 0.60
CA GLY A 315 1.34 1.97 0.38
C GLY A 315 1.04 0.96 -0.73
N PHE A 316 2.07 0.27 -1.24
CA PHE A 316 1.99 -0.74 -2.30
C PHE A 316 3.24 -1.62 -2.26
N GLN A 317 3.22 -2.84 -2.81
CA GLN A 317 4.49 -3.54 -3.05
C GLN A 317 5.27 -2.89 -4.18
N PRO A 318 6.55 -2.52 -3.98
CA PRO A 318 7.37 -2.00 -5.06
C PRO A 318 7.65 -3.06 -6.14
N ALA A 319 7.56 -2.67 -7.42
CA ALA A 319 8.28 -3.33 -8.51
C ALA A 319 9.70 -2.80 -8.66
N PHE A 320 9.95 -1.57 -8.23
CA PHE A 320 11.26 -0.91 -8.31
C PHE A 320 11.44 0.03 -7.12
N VAL A 321 12.67 0.11 -6.61
CA VAL A 321 13.10 1.12 -5.65
C VAL A 321 14.51 1.60 -6.01
N MET A 322 14.70 2.93 -6.02
CA MET A 322 16.01 3.56 -6.10
C MET A 322 16.28 4.36 -4.82
N ILE A 323 17.40 4.11 -4.15
CA ILE A 323 17.73 4.65 -2.82
C ILE A 323 19.03 5.45 -2.87
N LYS A 324 19.13 6.53 -2.09
CA LYS A 324 20.38 7.27 -1.85
C LYS A 324 20.52 7.72 -0.40
N ASN A 325 21.69 7.45 0.19
CA ASN A 325 22.15 8.12 1.40
C ASN A 325 22.41 9.60 1.07
N ALA A 326 21.59 10.50 1.62
CA ALA A 326 21.67 11.93 1.33
C ALA A 326 22.67 12.67 2.24
N ASP A 327 23.08 12.08 3.37
CA ASP A 327 23.90 12.76 4.38
C ASP A 327 25.40 12.48 4.26
N VAL A 328 25.78 11.36 3.62
CA VAL A 328 27.17 10.87 3.59
C VAL A 328 27.73 10.85 2.18
N SER A 329 28.99 11.30 2.05
CA SER A 329 29.79 11.12 0.84
C SER A 329 30.50 9.77 0.86
N GLY A 330 30.51 9.08 -0.28
CA GLY A 330 31.13 7.77 -0.47
C GLY A 330 30.11 6.67 -0.73
N ASP A 331 28.82 6.94 -0.51
CA ASP A 331 27.74 5.97 -0.75
C ASP A 331 27.08 6.17 -2.11
N PRO A 332 27.12 5.16 -2.99
CA PRO A 332 26.43 5.22 -4.27
C PRO A 332 24.90 5.10 -4.11
N TRP A 333 24.19 5.52 -5.15
CA TRP A 333 22.77 5.20 -5.34
C TRP A 333 22.58 3.70 -5.55
N VAL A 334 21.48 3.12 -5.10
CA VAL A 334 21.17 1.68 -5.29
C VAL A 334 19.84 1.52 -6.02
N MET A 335 19.80 0.69 -7.07
CA MET A 335 18.60 0.35 -7.85
C MET A 335 18.24 -1.13 -7.70
N LEU A 336 17.02 -1.38 -7.26
CA LEU A 336 16.44 -2.68 -6.95
C LEU A 336 15.11 -2.85 -7.67
N ASP A 337 14.77 -4.08 -8.06
CA ASP A 337 13.46 -4.40 -8.63
C ASP A 337 13.01 -5.83 -8.30
N ASN A 338 11.78 -6.13 -8.69
CA ASN A 338 11.13 -7.41 -8.43
C ASN A 338 11.27 -8.44 -9.56
N LYS A 339 11.99 -8.13 -10.65
CA LYS A 339 12.14 -9.03 -11.80
C LYS A 339 13.48 -9.76 -11.82
N ARG A 340 14.52 -9.16 -11.24
CA ARG A 340 15.85 -9.80 -11.17
C ARG A 340 15.93 -10.79 -10.00
N PRO A 341 16.56 -11.97 -10.20
CA PRO A 341 16.58 -13.03 -9.20
C PRO A 341 17.29 -12.61 -7.91
N SER A 342 16.75 -13.03 -6.78
CA SER A 342 17.39 -12.97 -5.47
C SER A 342 18.20 -14.24 -5.22
N GLY A 343 19.43 -14.09 -4.73
CA GLY A 343 20.29 -15.21 -4.33
C GLY A 343 20.34 -15.27 -2.81
N GLY A 344 20.01 -16.43 -2.21
CA GLY A 344 20.21 -16.64 -0.76
C GLY A 344 19.43 -15.68 0.14
N GLY A 345 18.28 -15.16 -0.31
CA GLY A 345 17.45 -14.22 0.45
C GLY A 345 17.79 -12.74 0.25
N VAL A 346 18.81 -12.40 -0.54
CA VAL A 346 19.22 -11.02 -0.83
C VAL A 346 18.89 -10.65 -2.28
N ARG A 347 18.34 -9.45 -2.50
CA ARG A 347 18.01 -8.96 -3.86
C ARG A 347 19.26 -8.45 -4.57
N SER A 348 19.38 -8.78 -5.86
CA SER A 348 20.43 -8.25 -6.72
C SER A 348 20.21 -6.76 -6.98
N TYR A 349 21.30 -5.99 -7.10
CA TYR A 349 21.20 -4.54 -7.23
C TYR A 349 22.28 -3.94 -8.15
N LEU A 350 22.00 -2.74 -8.64
CA LEU A 350 22.85 -1.99 -9.56
C LEU A 350 23.03 -0.54 -9.07
N TYR A 351 24.10 0.12 -9.52
CA TYR A 351 24.44 1.48 -9.12
C TYR A 351 24.39 2.41 -10.33
N PRO A 352 23.47 3.40 -10.39
CA PRO A 352 23.37 4.29 -11.54
C PRO A 352 24.60 5.20 -11.69
N SER A 353 25.37 5.39 -10.62
CA SER A 353 26.62 6.16 -10.60
C SER A 353 27.85 5.39 -11.06
N GLU A 354 27.74 4.07 -11.30
CA GLU A 354 28.89 3.20 -11.58
C GLU A 354 28.67 2.37 -12.86
N ASN A 355 29.74 1.75 -13.35
CA ASN A 355 29.69 0.80 -14.48
C ASN A 355 29.83 -0.67 -14.05
N TYR A 356 29.78 -0.94 -12.74
CA TYR A 356 30.01 -2.27 -12.20
C TYR A 356 29.04 -3.32 -12.77
N VAL A 357 29.50 -4.57 -12.77
CA VAL A 357 28.65 -5.76 -12.97
C VAL A 357 27.56 -5.77 -11.90
N GLU A 358 26.43 -6.40 -12.18
CA GLU A 358 25.39 -6.60 -11.16
C GLU A 358 25.98 -7.24 -9.90
N ASN A 359 25.63 -6.68 -8.74
CA ASN A 359 25.97 -7.29 -7.48
C ASN A 359 24.87 -8.29 -7.10
N THR A 360 25.21 -9.57 -7.10
CA THR A 360 24.30 -10.69 -6.81
C THR A 360 24.24 -11.04 -5.31
N GLY A 361 24.54 -10.09 -4.42
CA GLY A 361 24.38 -10.26 -2.97
C GLY A 361 25.50 -11.03 -2.26
N GLY A 362 26.70 -11.10 -2.85
CA GLY A 362 27.86 -11.74 -2.23
C GLY A 362 28.56 -10.86 -1.18
N GLY A 363 27.98 -10.78 0.02
CA GLY A 363 28.61 -10.17 1.21
C GLY A 363 27.84 -8.99 1.82
N ASN A 364 27.12 -9.25 2.93
CA ASN A 364 26.59 -8.31 3.94
C ASN A 364 26.02 -6.96 3.48
N ARG A 365 25.49 -6.80 2.27
CA ARG A 365 25.06 -5.48 1.79
C ARG A 365 23.75 -5.54 1.00
N THR A 366 22.74 -4.89 1.59
CA THR A 366 21.38 -4.61 1.14
C THR A 366 20.44 -5.81 1.04
N GLY A 367 20.23 -6.51 2.16
CA GLY A 367 19.01 -7.30 2.34
C GLY A 367 17.79 -6.37 2.29
N ILE A 368 16.93 -6.54 1.30
CA ILE A 368 15.69 -5.77 1.17
C ILE A 368 14.56 -6.67 0.71
N THR A 369 13.48 -6.66 1.49
CA THR A 369 12.27 -7.42 1.24
C THR A 369 11.18 -6.46 0.76
N PHE A 370 10.60 -6.73 -0.41
CA PHE A 370 9.44 -5.98 -0.90
C PHE A 370 8.17 -6.61 -0.31
N ASN A 371 7.48 -5.86 0.54
CA ASN A 371 6.26 -6.27 1.23
C ASN A 371 5.04 -5.68 0.52
N ALA A 372 3.83 -6.15 0.83
CA ALA A 372 2.59 -5.65 0.22
C ALA A 372 2.35 -4.13 0.36
N ASP A 373 2.93 -3.51 1.38
CA ASP A 373 2.73 -2.11 1.80
C ASP A 373 4.02 -1.27 1.70
N GLY A 374 5.12 -1.85 1.20
CA GLY A 374 6.37 -1.14 0.98
C GLY A 374 7.59 -2.06 0.98
N PHE A 375 8.66 -1.70 1.69
CA PHE A 375 9.86 -2.52 1.74
C PHE A 375 10.52 -2.49 3.11
N THR A 376 11.17 -3.59 3.48
CA THR A 376 11.95 -3.71 4.71
C THR A 376 13.40 -3.86 4.34
N LEU A 377 14.23 -2.98 4.87
CA LEU A 377 15.68 -3.09 4.83
C LEU A 377 16.12 -3.94 6.02
N ASP A 378 16.95 -4.94 5.79
CA ASP A 378 17.44 -5.82 6.83
C ASP A 378 18.46 -5.09 7.74
N ASP A 379 18.81 -5.73 8.86
CA ASP A 379 19.66 -5.20 9.92
C ASP A 379 21.16 -5.11 9.56
N ASP A 380 21.53 -5.52 8.35
CA ASP A 380 22.91 -5.51 7.89
C ASP A 380 23.36 -4.11 7.42
N ASP A 381 24.51 -3.66 7.99
CA ASP A 381 25.30 -2.42 7.82
C ASP A 381 25.59 -1.99 6.35
N SER A 382 24.56 -1.93 5.51
CA SER A 382 24.65 -1.46 4.14
C SER A 382 24.61 0.07 4.15
N HIS A 383 25.79 0.68 4.19
CA HIS A 383 25.97 2.15 4.25
C HIS A 383 25.17 2.88 3.16
N SER A 384 24.94 2.21 2.02
CA SER A 384 24.22 2.74 0.87
C SER A 384 22.68 2.64 0.95
N ALA A 385 22.10 1.93 1.93
CA ALA A 385 20.65 1.82 2.09
C ALA A 385 20.14 1.85 3.55
N ASN A 386 20.90 1.42 4.55
CA ASN A 386 20.51 1.46 5.96
C ASN A 386 21.73 1.77 6.84
N GLU A 387 21.90 3.05 7.19
CA GLU A 387 22.94 3.51 8.13
C GLU A 387 22.29 4.30 9.27
N SER A 388 22.56 3.90 10.50
CA SER A 388 21.98 4.48 11.71
C SER A 388 22.09 6.00 11.77
N GLY A 389 20.94 6.66 11.90
CA GLY A 389 20.84 8.11 12.05
C GLY A 389 21.11 8.91 10.77
N LYS A 390 21.28 8.27 9.61
CA LYS A 390 21.43 8.95 8.31
C LYS A 390 20.10 9.06 7.59
N LYS A 391 19.90 10.17 6.88
CA LYS A 391 18.75 10.35 6.01
C LYS A 391 18.99 9.73 4.64
N PHE A 392 18.04 8.91 4.22
CA PHE A 392 17.96 8.34 2.89
C PHE A 392 16.77 8.92 2.14
N ILE A 393 16.90 9.11 0.84
CA ILE A 393 15.77 9.37 -0.07
C ILE A 393 15.53 8.16 -0.96
N TYR A 394 14.29 8.01 -1.43
CA TYR A 394 13.94 6.95 -2.37
C TYR A 394 12.92 7.39 -3.42
N LEU A 395 12.94 6.69 -4.56
CA LEU A 395 11.89 6.67 -5.58
C LEU A 395 11.42 5.22 -5.75
N ALA A 396 10.13 4.96 -5.65
CA ALA A 396 9.53 3.64 -5.79
C ALA A 396 8.35 3.65 -6.77
N PHE A 397 8.16 2.53 -7.49
CA PHE A 397 7.01 2.28 -8.36
C PHE A 397 6.34 0.98 -7.99
N ALA A 398 5.02 0.97 -8.02
CA ALA A 398 4.22 -0.18 -7.63
C ALA A 398 4.36 -1.34 -8.60
N ALA A 399 4.32 -2.55 -8.05
CA ALA A 399 4.18 -3.75 -8.82
C ALA A 399 2.79 -3.85 -9.46
N GLU A 400 2.69 -4.64 -10.52
CA GLU A 400 1.41 -5.03 -11.06
C GLU A 400 0.57 -5.70 -9.97
N LYS A 401 -0.67 -5.23 -9.81
CA LYS A 401 -1.67 -6.00 -9.06
C LYS A 401 -2.07 -7.17 -9.96
N PRO A 402 -1.99 -8.42 -9.51
CA PRO A 402 -2.46 -9.55 -10.28
C PRO A 402 -3.90 -9.29 -10.76
N SER A 403 -4.13 -9.44 -12.06
CA SER A 403 -5.49 -9.31 -12.64
C SER A 403 -6.25 -10.63 -12.63
N ASN A 404 -5.59 -11.70 -12.17
CA ASN A 404 -6.09 -13.05 -12.07
C ASN A 404 -5.40 -13.82 -10.94
N LEU A 405 -6.07 -14.87 -10.48
CA LEU A 405 -5.42 -15.99 -9.80
C LEU A 405 -4.35 -16.61 -10.72
N ILE A 406 -3.43 -17.35 -10.14
CA ILE A 406 -2.54 -18.20 -10.92
C ILE A 406 -3.34 -19.12 -11.85
N ASP A 407 -2.73 -19.56 -12.95
CA ASP A 407 -3.39 -20.40 -13.93
C ASP A 407 -3.93 -21.70 -13.30
N ASP A 408 -5.12 -22.12 -13.71
CA ASP A 408 -5.86 -23.32 -13.25
C ASP A 408 -5.23 -24.63 -13.76
N THR A 409 -3.90 -24.70 -13.87
CA THR A 409 -3.22 -25.88 -14.42
C THR A 409 -3.37 -27.10 -13.51
N ASP A 410 -3.45 -26.90 -12.19
CA ASP A 410 -3.57 -27.98 -11.19
C ASP A 410 -4.54 -27.66 -10.03
N LEU A 411 -5.42 -26.67 -10.18
CA LEU A 411 -6.44 -26.36 -9.17
C LEU A 411 -7.55 -27.42 -9.24
N LYS A 412 -7.81 -28.07 -8.10
CA LYS A 412 -8.75 -29.20 -8.01
C LYS A 412 -9.96 -28.92 -7.15
N LEU A 413 -9.94 -27.89 -6.33
CA LEU A 413 -11.11 -27.42 -5.60
C LEU A 413 -11.00 -25.91 -5.48
N HIS A 414 -12.05 -25.21 -5.86
CA HIS A 414 -12.15 -23.75 -5.71
C HIS A 414 -13.53 -23.40 -5.17
N ILE A 415 -13.55 -22.99 -3.92
CA ILE A 415 -14.71 -22.47 -3.22
C ILE A 415 -14.50 -20.98 -3.07
N ASP A 416 -15.43 -20.20 -3.60
CA ASP A 416 -15.48 -18.75 -3.44
C ASP A 416 -16.91 -18.35 -3.10
N ILE A 417 -17.18 -18.14 -1.81
CA ILE A 417 -18.54 -17.97 -1.33
C ILE A 417 -19.19 -16.70 -1.90
N GLY A 418 -18.40 -15.72 -2.35
CA GLY A 418 -18.88 -14.53 -3.03
C GLY A 418 -19.31 -14.69 -4.46
N ASN A 419 -18.79 -15.72 -5.11
CA ASN A 419 -19.14 -15.99 -6.48
C ASN A 419 -20.53 -16.63 -6.52
N SER A 420 -21.49 -15.94 -7.12
CA SER A 420 -22.86 -16.46 -7.28
C SER A 420 -22.96 -17.82 -8.00
N SER A 421 -21.93 -18.21 -8.76
CA SER A 421 -21.83 -19.53 -9.40
C SER A 421 -21.39 -20.61 -8.41
N CYS A 422 -20.65 -20.24 -7.38
CA CYS A 422 -20.24 -21.11 -6.27
C CYS A 422 -21.35 -21.22 -5.23
N TYR A 423 -21.84 -20.10 -4.69
CA TYR A 423 -22.93 -20.10 -3.74
C TYR A 423 -23.99 -19.05 -4.11
N SER A 424 -25.25 -19.47 -4.20
CA SER A 424 -26.37 -18.60 -4.57
C SER A 424 -26.84 -17.67 -3.44
N GLY A 425 -26.19 -17.70 -2.27
CA GLY A 425 -26.64 -17.01 -1.06
C GLY A 425 -27.82 -17.69 -0.35
N THR A 426 -28.30 -18.83 -0.85
CA THR A 426 -29.42 -19.58 -0.28
C THR A 426 -29.25 -21.08 -0.53
N GLY A 427 -29.81 -21.92 0.34
CA GLY A 427 -29.78 -23.38 0.23
C GLY A 427 -28.53 -24.03 0.83
N THR A 428 -28.37 -25.34 0.63
CA THR A 428 -27.32 -26.13 1.28
C THR A 428 -26.22 -26.60 0.32
N THR A 429 -26.23 -26.11 -0.91
CA THR A 429 -25.31 -26.56 -1.97
C THR A 429 -24.33 -25.44 -2.29
N VAL A 430 -23.04 -25.77 -2.22
CA VAL A 430 -21.95 -24.94 -2.72
C VAL A 430 -21.34 -25.68 -3.90
N ASN A 431 -21.08 -24.97 -5.00
CA ASN A 431 -20.49 -25.53 -6.20
C ASN A 431 -18.98 -25.28 -6.20
N ASP A 432 -18.24 -26.30 -6.58
CA ASP A 432 -16.82 -26.17 -6.89
C ASP A 432 -16.66 -25.43 -8.22
N LEU A 433 -15.94 -24.31 -8.20
CA LEU A 433 -15.63 -23.50 -9.39
C LEU A 433 -14.52 -24.11 -10.25
N SER A 434 -13.78 -25.09 -9.71
CA SER A 434 -12.74 -25.78 -10.46
C SER A 434 -13.33 -26.73 -11.51
N SER A 435 -12.49 -27.14 -12.45
CA SER A 435 -12.87 -28.16 -13.43
C SER A 435 -13.21 -29.54 -12.83
N SER A 436 -12.85 -29.80 -11.56
CA SER A 436 -13.07 -31.09 -10.89
C SER A 436 -14.50 -31.28 -10.38
N ASN A 437 -15.27 -30.20 -10.25
CA ASN A 437 -16.71 -30.21 -9.93
C ASN A 437 -17.07 -31.06 -8.69
N HIS A 438 -16.31 -30.93 -7.60
CA HIS A 438 -16.62 -31.63 -6.37
C HIS A 438 -17.98 -31.20 -5.79
N THR A 439 -18.70 -32.15 -5.18
CA THR A 439 -19.94 -31.85 -4.46
C THR A 439 -19.60 -31.34 -3.06
N ILE A 440 -19.97 -30.08 -2.77
CA ILE A 440 -19.79 -29.46 -1.46
C ILE A 440 -21.16 -29.30 -0.81
N THR A 441 -21.28 -29.80 0.42
CA THR A 441 -22.50 -29.67 1.22
C THR A 441 -22.24 -28.77 2.41
N THR A 442 -23.15 -27.83 2.67
CA THR A 442 -23.15 -27.13 3.96
C THR A 442 -23.65 -28.10 5.04
N LEU A 443 -23.02 -28.07 6.21
CA LEU A 443 -23.45 -28.85 7.37
C LEU A 443 -24.58 -28.11 8.12
N ALA A 444 -25.38 -28.89 8.87
CA ALA A 444 -26.61 -28.48 9.55
C ALA A 444 -26.59 -27.03 10.09
N GLY A 445 -27.44 -26.16 9.53
CA GLY A 445 -27.77 -24.86 10.13
C GLY A 445 -27.24 -23.61 9.42
N VAL A 446 -26.49 -23.73 8.32
CA VAL A 446 -26.15 -22.57 7.48
C VAL A 446 -27.42 -22.08 6.78
N GLU A 447 -27.97 -20.96 7.24
CA GLU A 447 -29.16 -20.32 6.70
C GLU A 447 -28.78 -19.18 5.73
N ALA A 448 -29.74 -18.72 4.92
CA ALA A 448 -29.51 -17.57 4.03
C ALA A 448 -29.03 -16.30 4.75
N ALA A 449 -29.31 -16.19 6.06
CA ALA A 449 -28.89 -15.08 6.91
C ALA A 449 -27.42 -15.17 7.37
N ASP A 450 -26.76 -16.32 7.21
CA ASP A 450 -25.34 -16.52 7.57
C ASP A 450 -24.40 -16.17 6.41
N PHE A 451 -24.96 -15.85 5.24
CA PHE A 451 -24.26 -15.32 4.08
C PHE A 451 -24.34 -13.80 4.05
N ASP A 452 -23.19 -13.15 4.10
CA ASP A 452 -23.07 -11.70 3.97
C ASP A 452 -22.43 -11.37 2.62
N LYS A 453 -23.22 -10.73 1.75
CA LYS A 453 -22.78 -10.28 0.42
C LYS A 453 -22.09 -8.90 0.46
N GLU A 454 -22.32 -8.12 1.51
CA GLU A 454 -21.94 -6.71 1.58
C GLU A 454 -20.52 -6.53 2.13
N VAL A 455 -19.99 -7.48 2.93
CA VAL A 455 -18.69 -7.31 3.62
C VAL A 455 -17.71 -8.49 3.42
N GLY A 456 -17.61 -9.00 2.19
CA GLY A 456 -16.58 -10.00 1.87
C GLY A 456 -17.10 -11.40 1.64
N ASN A 457 -18.39 -11.53 1.28
CA ASN A 457 -18.80 -12.63 0.41
C ASN A 457 -18.51 -14.00 1.04
N PHE A 458 -18.92 -14.16 2.30
CA PHE A 458 -18.45 -15.24 3.17
C PHE A 458 -19.59 -16.01 3.84
N LEU A 459 -19.23 -17.18 4.37
CA LEU A 459 -20.11 -18.01 5.16
C LEU A 459 -19.75 -17.91 6.64
N THR A 460 -20.68 -17.45 7.47
CA THR A 460 -20.51 -17.49 8.93
C THR A 460 -20.63 -18.92 9.43
N VAL A 461 -19.70 -19.31 10.31
CA VAL A 461 -19.67 -20.60 11.00
C VAL A 461 -19.64 -20.33 12.51
N LYS A 462 -20.52 -20.98 13.25
CA LYS A 462 -20.59 -20.84 14.71
C LYS A 462 -19.97 -22.04 15.39
N GLU A 463 -19.36 -21.81 16.55
CA GLU A 463 -18.82 -22.89 17.35
C GLU A 463 -19.97 -23.72 17.95
N ASN A 464 -19.78 -25.03 18.08
CA ASN A 464 -20.72 -25.96 18.72
C ASN A 464 -22.08 -26.13 18.00
N SER A 465 -22.27 -25.50 16.85
CA SER A 465 -23.48 -25.64 16.01
C SER A 465 -23.37 -26.77 14.98
N ASN A 466 -22.18 -27.38 14.84
CA ASN A 466 -21.87 -28.36 13.80
C ASN A 466 -21.98 -27.77 12.37
N GLU A 467 -21.84 -26.44 12.23
CA GLU A 467 -21.81 -25.72 10.96
C GLU A 467 -20.44 -25.84 10.27
N GLY A 468 -20.41 -25.57 8.96
CA GLY A 468 -19.21 -25.63 8.13
C GLY A 468 -19.50 -26.20 6.73
N LEU A 469 -18.44 -26.49 5.99
CA LEU A 469 -18.53 -27.13 4.67
C LEU A 469 -17.89 -28.51 4.72
N THR A 470 -18.49 -29.48 4.03
CA THR A 470 -17.89 -30.79 3.81
C THR A 470 -17.81 -31.12 2.34
N ILE A 471 -16.68 -31.73 1.99
CA ILE A 471 -16.37 -32.23 0.66
C ILE A 471 -16.06 -33.71 0.81
N ALA A 472 -16.70 -34.54 -0.01
CA ALA A 472 -16.50 -35.99 0.02
C ALA A 472 -15.05 -36.36 -0.35
N ASP A 473 -14.60 -37.53 0.10
CA ASP A 473 -13.29 -38.06 -0.26
C ASP A 473 -13.14 -38.24 -1.78
N HIS A 474 -11.96 -37.89 -2.31
CA HIS A 474 -11.64 -38.00 -3.73
C HIS A 474 -10.12 -38.10 -3.95
N ALA A 475 -9.71 -38.82 -5.01
CA ALA A 475 -8.31 -39.01 -5.38
C ALA A 475 -7.58 -37.71 -5.76
N ASP A 476 -8.31 -36.64 -6.06
CA ASP A 476 -7.70 -35.33 -6.31
C ASP A 476 -6.97 -34.81 -5.08
N PHE A 477 -7.47 -35.11 -3.88
CA PHE A 477 -6.87 -34.63 -2.63
C PHE A 477 -5.59 -35.37 -2.23
N ASP A 478 -5.22 -36.47 -2.90
CA ASP A 478 -4.01 -37.24 -2.57
C ASP A 478 -2.71 -36.50 -2.93
N HIS A 479 -1.68 -36.64 -2.08
CA HIS A 479 -0.45 -35.81 -2.09
C HIS A 479 0.74 -36.49 -2.77
N ASP A 480 0.48 -37.35 -3.75
CA ASP A 480 1.53 -38.15 -4.38
C ASP A 480 2.68 -37.29 -4.97
N ASN A 481 2.36 -36.11 -5.51
CA ASN A 481 3.30 -35.19 -6.15
C ASN A 481 3.36 -33.80 -5.48
N GLY A 482 2.86 -33.68 -4.24
CA GLY A 482 2.75 -32.43 -3.50
C GLY A 482 1.38 -31.77 -3.63
N ALA A 483 1.13 -30.75 -2.81
CA ALA A 483 -0.14 -30.05 -2.72
C ALA A 483 -0.01 -28.66 -2.07
N THR A 484 -0.97 -27.79 -2.37
CA THR A 484 -1.18 -26.54 -1.65
C THR A 484 -2.64 -26.44 -1.22
N TYR A 485 -2.84 -26.14 0.07
CA TYR A 485 -4.12 -25.74 0.64
C TYR A 485 -4.07 -24.26 0.94
N GLU A 486 -5.05 -23.47 0.49
CA GLU A 486 -5.14 -22.07 0.89
C GLU A 486 -6.58 -21.59 1.03
N GLY A 487 -6.79 -20.49 1.75
CA GLY A 487 -8.10 -19.89 1.85
C GLY A 487 -8.18 -18.75 2.85
N TRP A 488 -9.34 -18.08 2.83
CA TRP A 488 -9.66 -16.93 3.67
C TRP A 488 -10.56 -17.33 4.84
N VAL A 489 -10.11 -17.02 6.05
CA VAL A 489 -10.83 -17.30 7.30
C VAL A 489 -10.84 -16.08 8.22
N TYR A 490 -12.01 -15.77 8.77
CA TYR A 490 -12.18 -14.75 9.81
C TYR A 490 -12.27 -15.43 11.17
N LEU A 491 -11.50 -14.93 12.14
CA LEU A 491 -11.67 -15.33 13.55
C LEU A 491 -12.57 -14.33 14.27
N ASP A 492 -13.72 -14.78 14.76
CA ASP A 492 -14.65 -13.90 15.48
C ASP A 492 -14.07 -13.50 16.85
N PRO A 493 -14.27 -12.26 17.31
CA PRO A 493 -13.87 -11.82 18.65
C PRO A 493 -14.45 -12.66 19.80
N SER A 494 -15.58 -13.34 19.60
CA SER A 494 -16.32 -14.12 20.60
C SER A 494 -15.94 -15.61 20.67
N GLY A 495 -15.05 -16.09 19.80
CA GLY A 495 -14.65 -17.51 19.78
C GLY A 495 -13.82 -17.96 20.98
N THR A 496 -13.54 -19.27 21.07
CA THR A 496 -12.94 -19.91 22.27
C THR A 496 -11.40 -20.06 22.21
N SER A 497 -10.82 -21.10 22.82
CA SER A 497 -9.36 -21.24 22.91
C SER A 497 -8.74 -21.97 21.72
N GLU A 498 -9.52 -22.69 20.93
CA GLU A 498 -9.05 -23.49 19.81
C GLU A 498 -10.12 -23.51 18.72
N GLU A 499 -9.76 -23.35 17.44
CA GLU A 499 -10.74 -23.22 16.34
C GLU A 499 -10.21 -23.74 15.00
N THR A 500 -10.95 -24.67 14.39
CA THR A 500 -10.53 -25.37 13.17
C THR A 500 -10.97 -24.65 11.91
N PHE A 501 -10.02 -24.18 11.11
CA PHE A 501 -10.31 -23.70 9.75
C PHE A 501 -10.44 -24.88 8.77
N PHE A 502 -9.46 -25.78 8.77
CA PHE A 502 -9.39 -26.89 7.83
C PHE A 502 -9.11 -28.20 8.56
N TYR A 503 -9.76 -29.27 8.14
CA TYR A 503 -9.49 -30.63 8.60
C TYR A 503 -9.68 -31.65 7.48
N ARG A 504 -8.72 -32.57 7.33
CA ARG A 504 -8.81 -33.77 6.50
C ARG A 504 -8.25 -34.96 7.27
N GLY A 505 -9.14 -35.76 7.86
CA GLY A 505 -8.73 -36.84 8.75
C GLY A 505 -9.87 -37.74 9.22
N GLU A 506 -9.51 -38.78 9.97
CA GLU A 506 -10.44 -39.78 10.49
C GLU A 506 -11.30 -39.19 11.61
N SER A 507 -12.62 -39.14 11.38
CA SER A 507 -13.60 -38.68 12.36
C SER A 507 -13.39 -39.32 13.73
N GLY A 508 -13.28 -38.50 14.79
CA GLY A 508 -13.19 -38.96 16.18
C GLY A 508 -11.78 -39.34 16.62
N THR A 509 -10.76 -39.08 15.79
CA THR A 509 -9.35 -39.33 16.12
C THR A 509 -8.52 -38.06 15.89
N ALA A 510 -7.26 -38.06 16.35
CA ALA A 510 -6.30 -37.01 16.00
C ALA A 510 -5.66 -37.22 14.61
N LYS A 511 -6.02 -38.28 13.87
CA LYS A 511 -5.35 -38.64 12.61
C LYS A 511 -5.78 -37.71 11.49
N GLY A 512 -4.82 -37.17 10.75
CA GLY A 512 -5.05 -36.33 9.59
C GLY A 512 -4.42 -34.94 9.70
N LEU A 513 -4.61 -34.18 8.62
CA LEU A 513 -4.11 -32.83 8.47
C LEU A 513 -5.13 -31.83 8.99
N ARG A 514 -4.67 -30.86 9.77
CA ARG A 514 -5.48 -29.80 10.35
C ARG A 514 -4.75 -28.46 10.27
N ILE A 515 -5.47 -27.40 9.96
CA ILE A 515 -5.00 -26.01 10.11
C ILE A 515 -5.97 -25.33 11.07
N TYR A 516 -5.45 -24.82 12.18
CA TYR A 516 -6.28 -24.27 13.24
C TYR A 516 -5.56 -23.20 14.05
N TRP A 517 -6.35 -22.40 14.73
CA TRP A 517 -5.89 -21.37 15.64
C TRP A 517 -5.98 -21.84 17.09
N HIS A 518 -5.00 -21.45 17.92
CA HIS A 518 -5.03 -21.69 19.36
C HIS A 518 -4.59 -20.44 20.14
N SER A 519 -5.26 -20.16 21.26
CA SER A 519 -5.05 -18.94 22.06
C SER A 519 -3.67 -18.81 22.71
N SER A 520 -2.87 -19.89 22.72
CA SER A 520 -1.47 -19.88 23.18
C SER A 520 -0.44 -19.91 22.07
N TYR A 521 -0.82 -20.29 20.85
CA TYR A 521 0.13 -20.61 19.77
C TYR A 521 -0.11 -19.83 18.47
N GLY A 522 -1.28 -19.22 18.30
CA GLY A 522 -1.70 -18.63 17.04
C GLY A 522 -2.09 -19.69 16.01
N TRP A 523 -1.86 -19.39 14.74
CA TRP A 523 -2.10 -20.31 13.62
C TRP A 523 -0.95 -21.29 13.45
N PHE A 524 -1.30 -22.56 13.22
CA PHE A 524 -0.32 -23.58 12.84
C PHE A 524 -0.98 -24.77 12.12
N PRO A 525 -0.22 -25.47 11.26
CA PRO A 525 -0.60 -26.77 10.75
C PRO A 525 -0.27 -27.87 11.76
N ARG A 526 -1.09 -28.91 11.77
CA ARG A 526 -0.83 -30.15 12.52
C ARG A 526 -1.17 -31.33 11.64
N ASP A 527 -0.30 -32.33 11.62
CA ASP A 527 -0.53 -33.53 10.82
C ASP A 527 -0.11 -34.78 11.59
N PHE A 528 -0.87 -35.85 11.40
CA PHE A 528 -0.62 -37.17 11.96
C PHE A 528 -0.66 -38.19 10.84
N ASN A 529 0.31 -39.10 10.78
CA ASN A 529 0.28 -40.16 9.78
C ASN A 529 -0.89 -41.15 10.02
N SER A 530 -1.11 -42.07 9.08
CA SER A 530 -2.19 -43.07 9.16
C SER A 530 -2.07 -44.02 10.38
N SER A 531 -0.89 -44.12 10.99
CA SER A 531 -0.67 -44.87 12.23
C SER A 531 -0.99 -44.05 13.51
N GLY A 532 -1.32 -42.76 13.38
CA GLY A 532 -1.58 -41.84 14.49
C GLY A 532 -0.33 -41.27 15.14
N THR A 533 0.81 -41.30 14.46
CA THR A 533 2.04 -40.62 14.91
C THR A 533 2.04 -39.19 14.39
N GLU A 534 2.28 -38.22 15.28
CA GLU A 534 2.38 -36.81 14.94
C GLU A 534 3.60 -36.57 14.04
N ILE A 535 3.39 -35.89 12.91
CA ILE A 535 4.41 -35.53 11.94
C ILE A 535 4.88 -34.10 12.21
N ILE A 536 3.93 -33.19 12.43
CA ILE A 536 4.16 -31.76 12.61
C ILE A 536 3.16 -31.20 13.61
N ASP A 537 3.62 -30.28 14.45
CA ASP A 537 2.80 -29.56 15.44
C ASP A 537 3.26 -28.09 15.62
N GLN A 538 2.68 -27.40 16.60
CA GLN A 538 3.00 -26.02 16.97
C GLN A 538 4.46 -25.80 17.40
N ASN A 539 5.20 -26.85 17.77
CA ASN A 539 6.61 -26.72 18.13
C ASN A 539 7.49 -26.59 16.89
N ASN A 540 7.01 -27.02 15.71
CA ASN A 540 7.75 -26.92 14.46
C ASN A 540 7.46 -25.60 13.73
N ILE A 541 6.18 -25.26 13.53
CA ILE A 541 5.76 -24.06 12.79
C ILE A 541 4.57 -23.44 13.53
N LYS A 542 4.62 -22.14 13.83
CA LYS A 542 3.49 -21.38 14.41
C LYS A 542 3.70 -19.88 14.24
N THR A 543 2.61 -19.12 14.23
CA THR A 543 2.66 -17.65 14.18
C THR A 543 2.92 -16.98 15.54
N GLY A 544 2.53 -17.62 16.64
CA GLY A 544 2.30 -16.91 17.91
C GLY A 544 1.03 -16.05 17.85
N ILE A 545 0.68 -15.37 18.95
CA ILE A 545 -0.58 -14.60 19.05
C ILE A 545 -0.44 -13.10 18.73
N THR A 546 0.76 -12.54 18.86
CA THR A 546 1.02 -11.13 18.57
C THR A 546 0.86 -10.89 17.08
N GLY A 547 -0.05 -10.00 16.67
CA GLY A 547 -0.38 -9.78 15.26
C GLY A 547 -1.35 -10.81 14.64
N TYR A 548 -1.53 -11.97 15.27
CA TYR A 548 -2.35 -13.09 14.76
C TYR A 548 -3.53 -13.44 15.69
N GLY A 549 -4.20 -12.41 16.24
CA GLY A 549 -5.33 -12.51 17.16
C GLY A 549 -6.72 -12.57 16.49
N ARG A 550 -7.78 -12.33 17.27
CA ARG A 550 -9.17 -12.37 16.79
C ARG A 550 -9.61 -11.05 16.14
N GLY A 551 -10.78 -11.07 15.50
CA GLY A 551 -11.47 -9.91 14.94
C GLY A 551 -11.02 -9.53 13.53
N LYS A 552 -10.41 -10.47 12.79
CA LYS A 552 -9.81 -10.20 11.49
C LYS A 552 -9.80 -11.44 10.58
N TRP A 553 -9.80 -11.20 9.28
CA TRP A 553 -9.52 -12.11 8.19
C TRP A 553 -8.04 -12.48 8.11
N TYR A 554 -7.79 -13.72 7.74
CA TYR A 554 -6.48 -14.28 7.45
C TYR A 554 -6.53 -15.06 6.15
N HIS A 555 -5.54 -14.85 5.29
CA HIS A 555 -5.26 -15.79 4.21
C HIS A 555 -4.25 -16.81 4.70
N LEU A 556 -4.66 -18.07 4.83
CA LEU A 556 -3.78 -19.16 5.25
C LEU A 556 -3.37 -19.94 4.02
N ALA A 557 -2.08 -20.26 3.87
CA ALA A 557 -1.60 -21.19 2.86
C ALA A 557 -0.61 -22.21 3.45
N LEU A 558 -0.81 -23.49 3.14
CA LEU A 558 0.07 -24.60 3.51
C LEU A 558 0.48 -25.35 2.24
N THR A 559 1.77 -25.36 1.95
CA THR A 559 2.33 -26.22 0.90
C THR A 559 2.93 -27.47 1.50
N LEU A 560 2.77 -28.58 0.80
CA LEU A 560 3.33 -29.88 1.13
C LEU A 560 4.07 -30.40 -0.10
N SER A 561 5.37 -30.65 -0.01
CA SER A 561 6.09 -31.35 -1.07
C SER A 561 5.72 -32.84 -1.11
N SER A 562 6.34 -33.60 -2.02
CA SER A 562 6.02 -35.02 -2.23
C SER A 562 6.02 -35.82 -0.93
N ALA A 563 5.11 -36.78 -0.79
CA ALA A 563 5.03 -37.58 0.43
C ALA A 563 6.27 -38.45 0.73
N SER A 564 7.17 -38.63 -0.24
CA SER A 564 8.51 -39.24 -0.04
C SER A 564 9.50 -38.31 0.67
N ASP A 565 9.32 -37.00 0.54
CA ASP A 565 10.19 -35.95 1.05
C ASP A 565 9.31 -34.80 1.54
N ALA A 566 8.53 -35.07 2.60
CA ALA A 566 7.42 -34.24 3.03
C ALA A 566 7.92 -33.01 3.80
N THR A 567 8.02 -31.90 3.08
CA THR A 567 8.32 -30.57 3.58
C THR A 567 7.03 -29.77 3.59
N TYR A 568 6.69 -29.28 4.78
CA TYR A 568 5.59 -28.36 5.02
C TYR A 568 6.13 -26.94 5.00
N LYS A 569 5.47 -26.02 4.29
CA LYS A 569 5.70 -24.58 4.43
C LYS A 569 4.39 -23.87 4.68
N PHE A 570 4.36 -23.03 5.71
CA PHE A 570 3.15 -22.32 6.12
C PHE A 570 3.31 -20.82 5.90
N TYR A 571 2.25 -20.21 5.38
CA TYR A 571 2.17 -18.79 5.08
C TYR A 571 0.87 -18.23 5.68
N VAL A 572 0.93 -17.02 6.22
CA VAL A 572 -0.24 -16.27 6.67
C VAL A 572 -0.17 -14.87 6.07
N ASP A 573 -1.24 -14.45 5.39
CA ASP A 573 -1.32 -13.19 4.65
C ASP A 573 -0.16 -13.02 3.65
N SER A 574 0.18 -14.12 2.96
CA SER A 574 1.36 -14.32 2.09
C SER A 574 2.74 -14.30 2.78
N VAL A 575 2.81 -13.97 4.07
CA VAL A 575 4.06 -13.96 4.83
C VAL A 575 4.48 -15.38 5.18
N PHE A 576 5.70 -15.77 4.81
CA PHE A 576 6.29 -17.06 5.19
C PHE A 576 6.50 -17.14 6.71
N ILE A 577 5.86 -18.13 7.35
CA ILE A 577 5.93 -18.34 8.81
C ILE A 577 7.03 -19.33 9.17
N GLY A 578 7.23 -20.36 8.35
CA GLY A 578 8.25 -21.36 8.58
C GLY A 578 8.10 -22.60 7.74
N SER A 579 9.09 -23.48 7.85
CA SER A 579 9.14 -24.75 7.15
C SER A 579 9.58 -25.89 8.06
N TYR A 580 9.09 -27.09 7.80
CA TYR A 580 9.50 -28.30 8.49
C TYR A 580 9.56 -29.47 7.51
N THR A 581 10.68 -30.19 7.49
CA THR A 581 10.84 -31.41 6.70
C THR A 581 10.74 -32.63 7.60
N ALA A 582 9.73 -33.45 7.36
CA ALA A 582 9.52 -34.69 8.09
C ALA A 582 10.58 -35.74 7.71
N SER A 583 10.73 -36.76 8.56
CA SER A 583 11.58 -37.92 8.23
C SER A 583 11.07 -38.65 6.98
N THR A 584 12.00 -39.17 6.18
CA THR A 584 11.69 -39.84 4.91
C THR A 584 10.63 -40.92 5.07
N GLY A 585 9.55 -40.84 4.27
CA GLY A 585 8.44 -41.79 4.30
C GLY A 585 7.38 -41.55 5.38
N SER A 586 7.49 -40.46 6.15
CA SER A 586 6.49 -40.06 7.16
C SER A 586 5.34 -39.22 6.58
N GLY A 587 5.48 -38.71 5.35
CA GLY A 587 4.45 -37.92 4.67
C GLY A 587 3.19 -38.72 4.39
N GLN A 588 2.03 -38.06 4.50
CA GLN A 588 0.75 -38.66 4.11
C GLN A 588 0.67 -38.78 2.58
N LYS A 589 0.40 -39.98 2.05
CA LYS A 589 0.29 -40.23 0.59
C LYS A 589 -1.15 -40.15 0.08
N SER A 590 -1.99 -41.01 0.64
CA SER A 590 -3.40 -41.15 0.30
C SER A 590 -4.20 -41.31 1.59
N GLN A 591 -5.24 -40.51 1.73
CA GLN A 591 -6.16 -40.56 2.87
C GLN A 591 -7.57 -40.78 2.33
N SER A 592 -8.30 -41.74 2.89
CA SER A 592 -9.70 -42.01 2.50
C SER A 592 -10.69 -41.10 3.23
N TYR A 593 -10.32 -39.82 3.37
CA TYR A 593 -11.09 -38.82 4.11
C TYR A 593 -11.26 -37.57 3.27
N GLY A 594 -12.49 -37.08 3.26
CA GLY A 594 -12.86 -35.80 2.66
C GLY A 594 -12.31 -34.60 3.43
N ILE A 595 -12.65 -33.41 2.95
CA ILE A 595 -12.26 -32.13 3.55
C ILE A 595 -13.44 -31.58 4.35
N SER A 596 -13.14 -31.06 5.54
CA SER A 596 -14.04 -30.25 6.35
C SER A 596 -13.46 -28.85 6.50
N LEU A 597 -14.27 -27.83 6.27
CA LEU A 597 -13.93 -26.43 6.51
C LEU A 597 -14.81 -25.87 7.64
N GLY A 598 -14.18 -25.19 8.60
CA GLY A 598 -14.84 -24.65 9.79
C GLY A 598 -15.14 -25.69 10.88
N LYS A 599 -14.80 -26.96 10.64
CA LYS A 599 -15.21 -28.08 11.48
C LYS A 599 -14.11 -29.09 11.75
N TYR A 600 -14.07 -29.59 12.99
CA TYR A 600 -13.33 -30.79 13.36
C TYR A 600 -14.20 -32.07 13.22
N GLY A 601 -13.63 -33.13 12.62
CA GLY A 601 -14.37 -34.22 11.96
C GLY A 601 -15.43 -35.04 12.72
N SER A 602 -15.61 -34.93 14.05
CA SER A 602 -16.57 -35.74 14.82
C SER A 602 -17.73 -35.01 15.50
N GLY A 603 -17.90 -33.70 15.29
CA GLY A 603 -18.95 -32.96 15.98
C GLY A 603 -18.63 -32.82 17.47
N GLY A 604 -17.84 -31.80 17.78
CA GLY A 604 -17.38 -31.44 19.12
C GLY A 604 -16.32 -30.36 18.98
N THR A 605 -16.11 -29.56 20.03
CA THR A 605 -15.05 -28.53 20.04
C THR A 605 -13.73 -29.13 19.54
N PRO A 606 -13.01 -28.43 18.64
CA PRO A 606 -13.07 -26.99 18.42
C PRO A 606 -13.41 -26.62 16.96
N ASP A 607 -14.71 -26.47 16.68
CA ASP A 607 -15.22 -25.90 15.43
C ASP A 607 -14.89 -24.39 15.37
N LEU A 608 -14.99 -23.77 14.21
CA LEU A 608 -14.71 -22.34 14.02
C LEU A 608 -15.85 -21.47 14.59
N GLN A 609 -15.53 -20.45 15.39
CA GLN A 609 -16.38 -19.26 15.56
C GLN A 609 -15.83 -18.16 14.65
N GLY A 610 -16.49 -17.92 13.52
CA GLY A 610 -15.90 -17.05 12.51
C GLY A 610 -16.58 -17.13 11.16
N ALA A 611 -15.81 -16.88 10.12
CA ALA A 611 -16.30 -16.97 8.75
C ALA A 611 -15.28 -17.58 7.80
N ILE A 612 -15.77 -18.14 6.70
CA ILE A 612 -14.97 -18.71 5.62
C ILE A 612 -15.38 -18.02 4.33
N GLY A 613 -14.42 -17.34 3.71
CA GLY A 613 -14.64 -16.61 2.47
C GLY A 613 -14.33 -17.45 1.23
N GLN A 614 -13.15 -18.06 1.24
CA GLN A 614 -12.62 -18.79 0.10
C GLN A 614 -11.81 -20.00 0.56
N PHE A 615 -11.76 -21.03 -0.28
CA PHE A 615 -10.84 -22.15 -0.13
C PHE A 615 -10.39 -22.66 -1.48
N ARG A 616 -9.10 -22.92 -1.65
CA ARG A 616 -8.51 -23.51 -2.84
C ARG A 616 -7.59 -24.67 -2.48
N PHE A 617 -7.62 -25.69 -3.31
CA PHE A 617 -6.66 -26.80 -3.25
C PHE A 617 -6.04 -27.03 -4.62
N TYR A 618 -4.71 -26.99 -4.65
CA TYR A 618 -3.89 -27.27 -5.82
C TYR A 618 -3.17 -28.60 -5.64
N LYS A 619 -3.14 -29.41 -6.70
CA LYS A 619 -2.38 -30.68 -6.72
C LYS A 619 -0.91 -30.48 -7.13
N THR A 620 -0.35 -29.34 -6.72
CA THR A 620 1.04 -28.95 -6.96
C THR A 620 1.54 -28.11 -5.78
N VAL A 621 2.85 -27.96 -5.67
CA VAL A 621 3.50 -27.09 -4.68
C VAL A 621 3.62 -25.70 -5.28
N LEU A 622 2.73 -24.79 -4.86
CA LEU A 622 2.84 -23.38 -5.25
C LEU A 622 4.12 -22.76 -4.71
N THR A 623 4.73 -21.90 -5.53
CA THR A 623 5.82 -21.01 -5.14
C THR A 623 5.33 -19.87 -4.25
N GLU A 624 6.25 -19.20 -3.57
CA GLU A 624 5.92 -18.04 -2.72
C GLU A 624 5.30 -16.89 -3.52
N ASP A 625 5.79 -16.64 -4.74
CA ASP A 625 5.25 -15.62 -5.63
C ASP A 625 3.82 -15.96 -6.09
N GLU A 626 3.53 -17.24 -6.35
CA GLU A 626 2.17 -17.71 -6.70
C GLU A 626 1.18 -17.57 -5.54
N ILE A 627 1.61 -17.89 -4.30
CA ILE A 627 0.80 -17.68 -3.09
C ILE A 627 0.53 -16.18 -2.89
N LEU A 628 1.56 -15.35 -3.06
CA LEU A 628 1.45 -13.91 -2.97
C LEU A 628 0.50 -13.35 -4.05
N GLN A 629 0.55 -13.89 -5.26
CA GLN A 629 -0.36 -13.52 -6.35
C GLN A 629 -1.82 -13.78 -5.96
N ASN A 630 -2.11 -15.00 -5.51
CA ASN A 630 -3.46 -15.40 -5.10
C ASN A 630 -3.98 -14.57 -3.92
N TYR A 631 -3.13 -14.31 -2.92
CA TYR A 631 -3.44 -13.43 -1.81
C TYR A 631 -3.80 -12.02 -2.29
N ARG A 632 -2.95 -11.39 -3.12
CA ARG A 632 -3.20 -10.03 -3.61
C ARG A 632 -4.44 -9.89 -4.47
N PHE A 633 -4.72 -10.89 -5.28
CA PHE A 633 -5.91 -10.88 -6.13
C PHE A 633 -7.18 -10.79 -5.30
N THR A 634 -7.21 -11.47 -4.14
CA THR A 634 -8.43 -11.67 -3.34
C THR A 634 -8.49 -10.87 -2.04
N LYS A 635 -7.38 -10.31 -1.55
CA LYS A 635 -7.36 -9.68 -0.22
C LYS A 635 -8.29 -8.48 -0.05
N ASN A 636 -8.60 -7.79 -1.15
CA ASN A 636 -9.46 -6.62 -1.07
C ASN A 636 -10.91 -7.01 -0.79
N ASP A 637 -11.27 -8.27 -1.04
CA ASP A 637 -12.56 -8.84 -0.66
C ASP A 637 -12.63 -9.16 0.85
N TYR A 638 -11.51 -9.12 1.58
CA TYR A 638 -11.41 -9.53 2.99
C TYR A 638 -10.66 -8.51 3.87
N PRO A 639 -11.11 -7.24 3.97
CA PRO A 639 -10.41 -6.20 4.71
C PRO A 639 -10.48 -6.39 6.24
N ASN A 640 -9.37 -6.06 6.91
CA ASN A 640 -9.21 -6.13 8.37
C ASN A 640 -9.45 -4.82 9.12
N GLY A 641 -10.21 -3.90 8.51
CA GLY A 641 -10.47 -2.58 9.06
C GLY A 641 -11.48 -2.54 10.21
N PHE A 642 -11.42 -1.49 11.02
CA PHE A 642 -12.46 -1.11 11.97
C PHE A 642 -13.60 -0.34 11.27
N ASN A 643 -14.54 -1.08 10.70
CA ASN A 643 -15.67 -0.49 9.98
C ASN A 643 -16.64 0.24 10.93
N ALA A 644 -17.18 1.37 10.46
CA ALA A 644 -18.22 2.10 11.15
C ALA A 644 -19.57 1.82 10.47
N SER A 645 -20.55 1.32 11.22
CA SER A 645 -21.90 1.04 10.73
C SER A 645 -22.92 2.03 11.24
N ASN A 646 -23.97 2.22 10.45
CA ASN A 646 -25.11 3.07 10.74
C ASN A 646 -25.96 2.59 11.92
N THR A 647 -26.61 3.53 12.60
CA THR A 647 -27.68 3.24 13.55
C THR A 647 -29.03 3.18 12.85
N SER A 648 -30.12 3.03 13.62
CA SER A 648 -31.50 3.09 13.12
C SER A 648 -31.86 4.40 12.39
N ASN A 649 -31.04 5.45 12.47
CA ASN A 649 -31.29 6.74 11.83
C ASN A 649 -29.98 7.38 11.36
N PRO A 650 -29.40 6.90 10.24
CA PRO A 650 -28.03 7.21 9.88
C PRO A 650 -27.79 8.58 9.24
N PRO A 651 -26.53 9.06 9.25
CA PRO A 651 -26.13 10.17 8.40
C PRO A 651 -26.37 9.82 6.93
N SER A 652 -26.77 10.81 6.13
CA SER A 652 -26.93 10.62 4.69
C SER A 652 -25.57 10.71 4.00
N PHE A 653 -25.29 9.80 3.07
CA PHE A 653 -24.11 9.88 2.22
C PHE A 653 -24.37 10.70 0.95
N SER A 654 -23.40 11.53 0.60
CA SER A 654 -23.22 12.10 -0.74
C SER A 654 -21.86 11.65 -1.27
N THR A 655 -21.64 11.83 -2.56
CA THR A 655 -20.53 11.36 -3.40
C THR A 655 -19.11 11.31 -2.82
N ASP A 656 -18.82 12.13 -1.82
CA ASP A 656 -17.51 12.42 -1.25
C ASP A 656 -17.54 12.64 0.28
N HIS A 657 -18.69 12.48 0.94
CA HIS A 657 -18.84 12.75 2.37
C HIS A 657 -20.09 12.17 3.01
N PHE A 658 -20.02 11.96 4.33
CA PHE A 658 -21.18 11.74 5.18
C PHE A 658 -21.71 13.07 5.71
N GLN A 659 -23.02 13.28 5.62
CA GLN A 659 -23.72 14.44 6.14
C GLN A 659 -24.49 14.08 7.42
N PHE A 660 -24.17 14.82 8.47
CA PHE A 660 -24.79 14.80 9.79
C PHE A 660 -25.64 16.07 9.93
N ASP A 661 -26.93 15.90 10.21
CA ASP A 661 -27.94 16.96 10.27
C ASP A 661 -28.35 17.34 11.70
N ARG A 662 -27.85 16.62 12.72
CA ARG A 662 -28.10 16.90 14.14
C ARG A 662 -29.57 16.77 14.54
N VAL A 663 -30.46 16.23 13.70
CA VAL A 663 -31.91 16.34 13.87
C VAL A 663 -32.43 15.50 15.05
N HIS A 664 -31.66 14.54 15.59
CA HIS A 664 -32.20 13.56 16.54
C HIS A 664 -31.31 13.22 17.74
N ILE A 665 -31.45 13.98 18.83
CA ILE A 665 -30.87 13.68 20.16
C ILE A 665 -31.36 12.31 20.71
N THR A 666 -32.49 11.79 20.22
CA THR A 666 -33.15 10.56 20.71
C THR A 666 -33.04 9.35 19.79
N SER A 667 -32.61 9.50 18.52
CA SER A 667 -32.45 8.37 17.58
C SER A 667 -31.10 8.31 16.87
N GLY A 668 -30.22 9.31 17.08
CA GLY A 668 -28.78 9.23 16.83
C GLY A 668 -28.39 9.31 15.36
N ASP A 669 -28.04 10.51 14.91
CA ASP A 669 -27.35 10.78 13.65
C ASP A 669 -25.84 10.55 13.85
N GLN A 670 -25.43 9.28 13.80
CA GLN A 670 -24.07 8.86 14.11
C GLN A 670 -23.70 7.56 13.39
N MET A 671 -22.39 7.28 13.32
CA MET A 671 -21.88 5.96 12.98
C MET A 671 -21.28 5.30 14.21
N ILE A 672 -21.37 3.98 14.34
CA ILE A 672 -20.85 3.19 15.46
C ILE A 672 -19.82 2.20 14.93
N PHE A 673 -18.67 2.12 15.58
CA PHE A 673 -17.67 1.11 15.25
C PHE A 673 -17.93 -0.21 15.98
N GLY A 674 -17.52 -1.31 15.34
CA GLY A 674 -17.49 -2.64 15.97
C GLY A 674 -16.64 -2.66 17.25
N SER A 675 -16.98 -3.54 18.19
CA SER A 675 -16.38 -3.57 19.53
C SER A 675 -14.87 -3.88 19.56
N SER A 676 -14.31 -4.41 18.49
CA SER A 676 -12.88 -4.71 18.33
C SER A 676 -12.01 -3.44 18.42
N ILE A 677 -12.49 -2.29 17.92
CA ILE A 677 -11.76 -1.02 17.96
C ILE A 677 -11.47 -0.57 19.41
N ASN A 678 -12.34 -0.93 20.36
CA ASN A 678 -12.19 -0.54 21.76
C ASN A 678 -10.87 -1.05 22.33
N SER A 679 -10.53 -2.32 22.02
CA SER A 679 -9.32 -2.96 22.51
C SER A 679 -8.07 -2.27 21.97
N MET A 680 -8.09 -1.84 20.71
CA MET A 680 -7.00 -1.10 20.09
C MET A 680 -6.83 0.26 20.76
N LEU A 681 -7.90 1.07 20.85
CA LEU A 681 -7.83 2.40 21.45
C LEU A 681 -7.45 2.35 22.93
N ASN A 682 -7.94 1.37 23.70
CA ASN A 682 -7.61 1.19 25.12
C ASN A 682 -6.12 0.91 25.38
N ASN A 683 -5.33 0.59 24.34
CA ASN A 683 -3.88 0.40 24.46
C ASN A 683 -3.07 1.62 23.98
N LEU A 684 -3.73 2.65 23.42
CA LEU A 684 -3.03 3.82 22.89
C LEU A 684 -2.59 4.79 23.99
N THR A 685 -1.27 4.87 24.16
CA THR A 685 -0.62 5.85 25.03
C THR A 685 -0.27 7.14 24.29
N GLU A 686 -0.14 7.11 22.98
CA GLU A 686 0.05 8.30 22.16
C GLU A 686 -0.62 8.10 20.81
N TYR A 687 -0.98 9.20 20.15
CA TYR A 687 -1.72 9.14 18.89
C TYR A 687 -1.88 10.51 18.23
N THR A 688 -2.26 10.46 16.96
CA THR A 688 -2.72 11.62 16.18
C THR A 688 -4.08 11.30 15.56
N PHE A 689 -5.09 12.13 15.81
CA PHE A 689 -6.38 12.07 15.12
C PHE A 689 -6.45 13.19 14.10
N THR A 690 -6.85 12.88 12.86
CA THR A 690 -7.10 13.90 11.83
C THR A 690 -8.48 13.73 11.22
N ALA A 691 -9.09 14.84 10.79
CA ALA A 691 -10.33 14.81 10.05
C ALA A 691 -10.47 15.97 9.07
N TRP A 692 -11.11 15.69 7.94
CA TRP A 692 -11.74 16.71 7.08
C TRP A 692 -13.20 16.86 7.48
N TYR A 693 -13.59 18.09 7.82
CA TYR A 693 -14.96 18.41 8.20
C TYR A 693 -15.46 19.70 7.57
N TYR A 694 -16.76 19.76 7.34
CA TYR A 694 -17.48 20.92 6.85
C TYR A 694 -18.56 21.29 7.87
N PRO A 695 -18.44 22.41 8.59
CA PRO A 695 -19.43 22.77 9.61
C PRO A 695 -20.72 23.32 9.00
N ASP A 696 -21.87 22.70 9.30
CA ASP A 696 -23.19 23.25 8.96
C ASP A 696 -23.81 23.86 10.24
N ASN A 697 -23.83 25.19 10.36
CA ASN A 697 -24.50 25.90 11.47
C ASN A 697 -24.24 25.29 12.87
N LEU A 698 -22.97 25.24 13.27
CA LEU A 698 -22.57 24.69 14.57
C LEU A 698 -23.31 25.39 15.72
N ASN A 699 -23.83 24.61 16.67
CA ASN A 699 -24.47 25.12 17.90
C ASN A 699 -23.87 24.43 19.13
N GLY A 700 -23.27 25.19 20.04
CA GLY A 700 -22.57 24.65 21.20
C GLY A 700 -21.42 23.71 20.84
N ARG A 701 -21.48 22.47 21.32
CA ARG A 701 -20.44 21.44 21.15
C ARG A 701 -20.87 20.42 20.09
N ASN A 702 -19.95 20.07 19.18
CA ASN A 702 -20.21 19.20 18.04
C ASN A 702 -19.07 18.17 17.92
N THR A 703 -19.39 16.90 18.13
CA THR A 703 -18.41 15.79 18.25
C THR A 703 -18.11 15.19 16.89
N ILE A 704 -16.86 15.21 16.46
CA ILE A 704 -16.43 14.55 15.22
C ILE A 704 -16.21 13.06 15.49
N PHE A 705 -15.46 12.75 16.55
CA PHE A 705 -15.12 11.39 16.97
C PHE A 705 -15.29 11.28 18.50
N GLY A 706 -16.05 10.29 18.94
CA GLY A 706 -16.37 10.05 20.33
C GLY A 706 -16.09 8.62 20.76
N VAL A 707 -15.69 8.46 22.02
CA VAL A 707 -15.71 7.16 22.70
C VAL A 707 -16.49 7.31 24.01
N GLY A 708 -17.19 6.27 24.44
CA GLY A 708 -18.04 6.31 25.61
C GLY A 708 -18.33 4.95 26.23
N HIS A 709 -19.28 4.90 27.15
CA HIS A 709 -19.61 3.67 27.86
C HIS A 709 -21.12 3.40 27.87
N THR A 710 -21.53 2.21 27.43
CA THR A 710 -22.94 1.79 27.31
C THR A 710 -23.72 1.80 28.62
N THR A 711 -23.04 1.78 29.77
CA THR A 711 -23.69 1.75 31.09
C THR A 711 -23.22 2.83 32.06
N SER A 712 -22.38 3.77 31.61
CA SER A 712 -21.84 4.85 32.46
C SER A 712 -21.88 6.19 31.75
N ASN A 713 -22.60 7.13 32.34
CA ASN A 713 -22.61 8.50 31.86
C ASN A 713 -21.33 9.27 32.18
N ASN A 714 -20.36 8.71 32.91
CA ASN A 714 -19.17 9.42 33.40
C ASN A 714 -17.86 8.98 32.74
N VAL A 715 -17.94 8.22 31.65
CA VAL A 715 -16.78 7.68 30.93
C VAL A 715 -16.88 8.07 29.46
N TRP A 716 -15.93 8.87 28.96
CA TRP A 716 -15.88 9.31 27.57
C TRP A 716 -14.53 9.94 27.16
N ALA A 717 -14.27 9.96 25.86
CA ALA A 717 -13.24 10.73 25.18
C ALA A 717 -13.83 11.40 23.94
N LEU A 718 -13.40 12.61 23.60
CA LEU A 718 -13.97 13.35 22.47
C LEU A 718 -12.91 14.17 21.74
N PHE A 719 -13.05 14.21 20.43
CA PHE A 719 -12.54 15.29 19.58
C PHE A 719 -13.74 16.10 19.07
N ARG A 720 -13.77 17.40 19.35
CA ARG A 720 -14.92 18.24 19.02
C ARG A 720 -14.55 19.64 18.58
N VAL A 721 -15.49 20.26 17.86
CA VAL A 721 -15.48 21.66 17.45
C VAL A 721 -16.67 22.42 18.05
N ARG A 722 -16.54 23.73 18.16
CA ARG A 722 -17.52 24.58 18.83
C ARG A 722 -17.92 25.80 18.02
N ASP A 723 -19.16 26.22 18.22
CA ASP A 723 -19.73 27.44 17.67
C ASP A 723 -18.99 28.72 18.05
N ASN A 724 -18.31 28.72 19.20
CA ASN A 724 -17.51 29.83 19.70
C ASN A 724 -16.08 29.91 19.11
N GLY A 725 -15.76 29.06 18.13
CA GLY A 725 -14.46 29.05 17.46
C GLY A 725 -13.37 28.23 18.16
N ASN A 726 -13.72 27.42 19.16
CA ASN A 726 -12.76 26.55 19.83
C ASN A 726 -12.79 25.12 19.29
N ALA A 727 -11.64 24.46 19.31
CA ALA A 727 -11.54 23.02 19.23
C ALA A 727 -11.23 22.45 20.63
N GLU A 728 -11.72 21.26 20.93
CA GLU A 728 -11.52 20.67 22.27
C GLU A 728 -11.24 19.17 22.16
N TYR A 729 -10.27 18.76 22.98
CA TYR A 729 -10.02 17.36 23.30
C TYR A 729 -10.31 17.17 24.79
N SER A 730 -11.10 16.18 25.18
CA SER A 730 -11.38 15.95 26.60
C SER A 730 -11.75 14.52 26.88
N LEU A 731 -11.20 13.99 27.99
CA LEU A 731 -11.49 12.66 28.51
C LEU A 731 -11.99 12.75 29.94
N ASN A 732 -13.01 11.95 30.24
CA ASN A 732 -13.54 11.76 31.56
C ASN A 732 -13.57 10.26 31.86
N ASP A 733 -13.09 9.91 33.03
CA ASP A 733 -13.37 8.61 33.63
C ASP A 733 -13.80 8.87 35.09
N SER A 734 -14.94 8.27 35.42
CA SER A 734 -15.54 8.25 36.75
C SER A 734 -15.79 9.64 37.36
N GLY A 735 -16.10 10.64 36.52
CA GLY A 735 -16.55 11.97 36.95
C GLY A 735 -15.45 13.02 37.06
N THR A 736 -14.20 12.66 36.78
CA THR A 736 -13.08 13.62 36.71
C THR A 736 -12.64 13.82 35.26
N ALA A 737 -12.98 14.97 34.68
CA ALA A 737 -12.58 15.31 33.32
C ALA A 737 -11.20 15.98 33.28
N LYS A 738 -10.32 15.51 32.40
CA LYS A 738 -9.07 16.16 32.00
C LYS A 738 -9.06 16.33 30.49
N GLY A 739 -8.72 17.53 30.02
CA GLY A 739 -8.77 17.86 28.61
C GLY A 739 -8.06 19.17 28.31
N ALA A 740 -8.04 19.51 27.02
CA ALA A 740 -7.42 20.70 26.45
C ALA A 740 -8.44 21.44 25.58
N THR A 741 -8.46 22.77 25.72
CA THR A 741 -9.19 23.69 24.85
C THR A 741 -8.20 24.46 23.97
N PHE A 742 -8.46 24.51 22.67
CA PHE A 742 -7.65 25.22 21.69
C PHE A 742 -8.45 26.42 21.18
N THR A 743 -8.16 27.59 21.74
CA THR A 743 -8.91 28.81 21.48
C THR A 743 -8.68 29.32 20.05
N GLY A 744 -9.76 29.56 19.31
CA GLY A 744 -9.70 30.04 17.93
C GLY A 744 -9.28 28.99 16.90
N ALA A 745 -9.19 27.71 17.29
CA ALA A 745 -8.82 26.62 16.40
C ALA A 745 -9.98 26.15 15.51
N SER A 746 -11.24 26.33 15.92
CA SER A 746 -12.38 26.04 15.03
C SER A 746 -12.69 27.29 14.20
N PRO A 747 -12.71 27.20 12.86
CA PRO A 747 -13.27 28.26 12.03
C PRO A 747 -14.73 28.52 12.44
N SER A 748 -15.18 29.78 12.36
CA SER A 748 -16.50 30.20 12.84
C SER A 748 -17.64 29.45 12.13
N SER A 749 -18.82 29.39 12.75
CA SER A 749 -20.05 28.77 12.21
C SER A 749 -20.57 29.36 10.88
N THR A 750 -19.87 30.35 10.32
CA THR A 750 -20.14 31.01 9.02
C THR A 750 -19.14 30.59 7.94
N ASN A 751 -18.25 29.65 8.22
CA ASN A 751 -17.18 29.23 7.34
C ASN A 751 -17.66 28.09 6.41
N ASP A 752 -18.24 28.49 5.28
CA ASP A 752 -18.83 27.62 4.23
C ASP A 752 -17.75 26.90 3.39
N GLN A 753 -16.76 26.28 4.05
CA GLN A 753 -15.64 25.57 3.42
C GLN A 753 -15.23 24.33 4.21
N TRP A 754 -14.59 23.39 3.52
CA TRP A 754 -13.91 22.26 4.13
C TRP A 754 -12.74 22.72 5.01
N ASN A 755 -12.57 22.09 6.16
CA ASN A 755 -11.49 22.38 7.09
C ASN A 755 -10.80 21.08 7.50
N PHE A 756 -9.48 21.13 7.56
CA PHE A 756 -8.65 20.07 8.08
C PHE A 756 -8.31 20.35 9.55
N ILE A 757 -8.46 19.35 10.41
CA ILE A 757 -8.06 19.41 11.81
C ILE A 757 -7.25 18.19 12.19
N ALA A 758 -6.17 18.41 12.94
CA ALA A 758 -5.35 17.38 13.56
C ALA A 758 -5.23 17.65 15.06
N PHE A 759 -5.36 16.60 15.87
CA PHE A 759 -5.07 16.60 17.30
C PHE A 759 -3.97 15.58 17.59
N THR A 760 -2.91 15.99 18.27
CA THR A 760 -1.89 15.05 18.76
C THR A 760 -1.96 14.95 20.27
N VAL A 761 -1.74 13.74 20.80
CA VAL A 761 -1.61 13.46 22.24
C VAL A 761 -0.38 12.59 22.43
N SER A 762 0.61 13.07 23.18
CA SER A 762 1.83 12.31 23.49
C SER A 762 1.64 11.32 24.63
N ALA A 763 2.61 10.41 24.81
CA ALA A 763 2.67 9.49 25.95
C ALA A 763 2.66 10.20 27.32
N THR A 764 3.12 11.45 27.37
CA THR A 764 3.12 12.29 28.59
C THR A 764 1.81 13.06 28.79
N GLY A 765 0.85 12.97 27.86
CA GLY A 765 -0.40 13.71 27.89
C GLY A 765 -0.27 15.15 27.39
N ALA A 766 0.81 15.51 26.68
CA ALA A 766 0.90 16.80 26.01
C ALA A 766 0.02 16.78 24.77
N ALA A 767 -0.86 17.78 24.63
CA ALA A 767 -1.80 17.84 23.52
C ALA A 767 -1.51 19.05 22.61
N THR A 768 -1.62 18.87 21.30
CA THR A 768 -1.59 19.99 20.34
C THR A 768 -2.74 19.88 19.33
N CYS A 769 -3.11 21.00 18.72
CA CYS A 769 -4.10 21.04 17.66
C CYS A 769 -3.54 21.82 16.47
N ARG A 770 -3.75 21.33 15.26
CA ARG A 770 -3.40 22.02 14.02
C ARG A 770 -4.64 22.08 13.13
N VAL A 771 -4.94 23.26 12.60
CA VAL A 771 -6.10 23.50 11.74
C VAL A 771 -5.68 24.32 10.54
N ASN A 772 -5.94 23.81 9.33
CA ASN A 772 -5.60 24.43 8.05
C ASN A 772 -4.15 25.00 8.02
N GLY A 773 -3.16 24.16 8.32
CA GLY A 773 -1.75 24.55 8.41
C GLY A 773 -1.34 25.43 9.60
N THR A 774 -2.25 25.76 10.51
CA THR A 774 -1.99 26.63 11.68
C THR A 774 -1.96 25.82 12.98
N SER A 775 -0.89 25.94 13.78
CA SER A 775 -0.78 25.26 15.09
C SER A 775 -1.38 26.09 16.24
N TYR A 776 -2.04 25.42 17.16
CA TYR A 776 -2.68 25.97 18.34
C TYR A 776 -2.20 25.26 19.61
N SER A 777 -1.91 26.05 20.66
CA SER A 777 -1.51 25.53 21.97
C SER A 777 -2.73 25.28 22.87
N PRO A 778 -2.66 24.26 23.74
CA PRO A 778 -3.75 23.92 24.64
C PRO A 778 -3.85 24.88 25.82
N THR A 779 -5.07 25.17 26.25
CA THR A 779 -5.37 25.52 27.64
C THR A 779 -5.91 24.28 28.33
N TYR A 780 -5.15 23.72 29.29
CA TYR A 780 -5.57 22.53 30.02
C TYR A 780 -6.66 22.85 31.04
N ASN A 781 -7.68 22.00 31.12
CA ASN A 781 -8.79 22.13 32.06
C ASN A 781 -8.30 22.02 33.52
N SER A 782 -7.27 21.22 33.76
CA SER A 782 -6.56 21.11 35.05
C SER A 782 -5.16 20.55 34.84
N GLY A 783 -4.17 21.05 35.60
CA GLY A 783 -2.78 20.59 35.47
C GLY A 783 -2.10 21.08 34.18
N SER A 784 -1.31 20.21 33.56
CA SER A 784 -0.50 20.52 32.37
C SER A 784 -0.54 19.40 31.32
N ASP A 785 -1.54 18.53 31.41
CA ASP A 785 -1.65 17.26 30.68
C ASP A 785 -3.13 16.88 30.48
N VAL A 786 -3.36 16.00 29.50
CA VAL A 786 -4.65 15.35 29.28
C VAL A 786 -4.60 13.86 29.62
N ARG A 787 -5.76 13.25 29.85
CA ARG A 787 -5.87 11.78 29.87
C ARG A 787 -5.71 11.23 28.45
N LYS A 788 -5.26 10.00 28.33
CA LYS A 788 -5.07 9.22 27.09
C LYS A 788 -6.17 8.18 26.95
N PHE A 789 -6.35 7.59 25.76
CA PHE A 789 -7.30 6.50 25.60
C PHE A 789 -6.99 5.34 26.55
N SER A 790 -5.70 5.02 26.74
CA SER A 790 -5.26 4.02 27.71
C SER A 790 -5.62 4.30 29.18
N ASP A 791 -6.03 5.53 29.51
CA ASP A 791 -6.39 5.93 30.88
C ASP A 791 -7.91 5.76 31.16
N VAL A 792 -8.72 5.36 30.18
CA VAL A 792 -10.19 5.37 30.25
C VAL A 792 -10.76 4.03 29.78
N ALA A 793 -11.65 3.42 30.58
CA ALA A 793 -12.29 2.15 30.24
C ALA A 793 -13.60 2.35 29.48
N PHE A 794 -13.53 2.78 28.21
CA PHE A 794 -14.71 2.90 27.33
C PHE A 794 -15.00 1.58 26.59
N ASN A 795 -16.22 1.45 26.07
CA ASN A 795 -16.67 0.26 25.32
C ASN A 795 -17.53 0.59 24.08
N THR A 796 -17.63 1.87 23.72
CA THR A 796 -18.28 2.35 22.50
C THR A 796 -17.41 3.39 21.82
N VAL A 797 -17.40 3.39 20.49
CA VAL A 797 -16.73 4.39 19.65
C VAL A 797 -17.71 4.81 18.55
N THR A 798 -17.82 6.11 18.32
CA THR A 798 -18.82 6.72 17.46
C THR A 798 -18.26 7.87 16.62
N LEU A 799 -18.83 8.09 15.45
CA LEU A 799 -18.61 9.27 14.61
C LEU A 799 -19.83 10.17 14.60
N GLY A 800 -19.61 11.47 14.61
CA GLY A 800 -20.67 12.48 14.53
C GLY A 800 -21.46 12.67 15.83
N SER A 801 -21.21 11.89 16.88
CA SER A 801 -21.88 12.05 18.17
C SER A 801 -21.14 11.31 19.28
N LEU A 802 -21.58 11.47 20.52
CA LEU A 802 -21.12 10.73 21.69
C LEU A 802 -22.25 9.90 22.31
N ASP A 803 -22.02 8.59 22.45
CA ASP A 803 -22.86 7.69 23.25
C ASP A 803 -22.35 7.61 24.71
N ARG A 804 -23.21 7.91 25.70
CA ARG A 804 -22.90 7.80 27.15
C ARG A 804 -23.90 6.94 27.93
N GLY A 805 -24.58 6.01 27.28
CA GLY A 805 -25.23 4.85 27.91
C GLY A 805 -25.84 5.02 29.31
N SER A 806 -27.12 5.37 29.36
CA SER A 806 -28.09 5.10 30.47
C SER A 806 -29.48 5.69 30.21
N THR A 807 -29.62 6.60 29.23
CA THR A 807 -30.88 7.32 28.93
C THR A 807 -31.31 7.27 27.45
N GLY A 808 -30.54 6.62 26.56
CA GLY A 808 -30.77 6.66 25.12
C GLY A 808 -30.59 8.07 24.50
N GLN A 809 -29.85 8.96 25.17
CA GLN A 809 -29.57 10.31 24.70
C GLN A 809 -28.16 10.39 24.10
N PHE A 810 -28.08 10.87 22.87
CA PHE A 810 -26.83 11.19 22.17
C PHE A 810 -26.38 12.60 22.55
N TYR A 811 -25.11 12.77 22.90
CA TYR A 811 -24.57 14.05 23.37
C TYR A 811 -23.72 14.73 22.30
N ASP A 812 -23.79 16.07 22.29
CA ASP A 812 -22.98 16.94 21.43
C ASP A 812 -22.93 16.47 19.94
N PRO A 813 -24.08 16.18 19.29
CA PRO A 813 -24.11 15.72 17.91
C PRO A 813 -23.52 16.76 16.96
N PHE A 814 -22.80 16.27 15.95
CA PHE A 814 -22.23 17.05 14.88
C PHE A 814 -23.32 17.54 13.93
N ASN A 815 -23.10 18.72 13.36
CA ASN A 815 -23.93 19.25 12.30
C ASN A 815 -23.01 19.72 11.18
N GLY A 816 -23.03 19.04 10.05
CA GLY A 816 -22.07 19.24 9.00
C GLY A 816 -21.70 17.97 8.26
N ARG A 817 -20.59 18.02 7.53
CA ARG A 817 -20.09 16.91 6.73
C ARG A 817 -18.75 16.43 7.27
N ILE A 818 -18.48 15.14 7.17
CA ILE A 818 -17.18 14.54 7.46
C ILE A 818 -16.77 13.74 6.23
N GLY A 819 -15.59 14.04 5.69
CA GLY A 819 -15.11 13.44 4.43
C GLY A 819 -13.99 12.42 4.63
N GLN A 820 -13.08 12.68 5.58
CA GLN A 820 -11.95 11.81 5.84
C GLN A 820 -11.64 11.79 7.33
N ILE A 821 -11.32 10.62 7.87
CA ILE A 821 -10.83 10.44 9.24
C ILE A 821 -9.60 9.55 9.20
N ARG A 822 -8.57 9.94 9.94
CA ARG A 822 -7.40 9.09 10.19
C ARG A 822 -7.05 9.09 11.67
N LEU A 823 -6.65 7.94 12.18
CA LEU A 823 -6.06 7.80 13.50
C LEU A 823 -4.71 7.11 13.37
N TYR A 824 -3.71 7.67 14.05
CA TYR A 824 -2.35 7.15 14.11
C TYR A 824 -2.01 6.76 15.54
N ASP A 825 -1.23 5.70 15.74
CA ASP A 825 -0.70 5.26 17.05
C ASP A 825 0.60 5.99 17.46
N LYS A 826 0.99 7.01 16.69
CA LYS A 826 2.13 7.89 16.94
C LYS A 826 1.74 9.36 16.96
N VAL A 827 2.59 10.19 17.55
CA VAL A 827 2.54 11.65 17.40
C VAL A 827 3.17 12.03 16.07
N LEU A 828 2.37 12.52 15.13
CA LEU A 828 2.86 13.04 13.86
C LEU A 828 3.52 14.41 14.05
N THR A 829 4.57 14.65 13.28
CA THR A 829 5.23 15.94 13.11
C THR A 829 4.34 16.90 12.32
N ASN A 830 4.63 18.20 12.40
CA ASN A 830 3.88 19.18 11.59
C ASN A 830 4.03 18.92 10.08
N ASP A 831 5.21 18.47 9.62
CA ASP A 831 5.46 18.20 8.21
C ASP A 831 4.65 16.97 7.73
N GLU A 832 4.55 15.92 8.56
CA GLU A 832 3.68 14.77 8.28
C GLU A 832 2.20 15.20 8.23
N ILE A 833 1.76 16.05 9.17
CA ILE A 833 0.38 16.56 9.21
C ILE A 833 0.08 17.43 7.97
N ASP A 834 0.99 18.31 7.57
CA ASP A 834 0.83 19.16 6.39
C ASP A 834 0.79 18.31 5.10
N ALA A 835 1.56 17.22 5.04
CA ALA A 835 1.50 16.28 3.93
C ALA A 835 0.16 15.53 3.87
N ILE A 836 -0.46 15.22 5.01
CA ILE A 836 -1.81 14.61 5.06
C ILE A 836 -2.87 15.64 4.64
N GLU A 837 -2.76 16.88 5.10
CA GLU A 837 -3.65 17.97 4.70
C GLU A 837 -3.59 18.17 3.18
N ALA A 838 -2.38 18.20 2.60
CA ALA A 838 -2.20 18.38 1.16
C ALA A 838 -2.81 17.24 0.32
N LEU A 839 -2.85 16.01 0.83
CA LEU A 839 -3.48 14.88 0.14
C LEU A 839 -5.00 14.96 0.09
N GLY A 840 -5.64 15.54 1.12
CA GLY A 840 -7.09 15.58 1.21
C GLY A 840 -7.73 16.83 0.59
N ARG A 841 -6.92 17.79 0.14
CA ARG A 841 -7.36 18.93 -0.69
C ARG A 841 -7.51 18.49 -2.14
#